data_AF-A0A6M0A861-F1
#
_entry.id   AF-A0A6M0A861-F1
#
_cell.length_a   1.000
_cell.length_b   1.000
_cell.length_c   1.000
_cell.angle_alpha   90.00
_cell.angle_beta   90.00
_cell.angle_gamma   90.00
#
_symmetry.space_group_name_H-M   'P 1'
#
loop_
_entity.id
_entity.type
_entity.pdbx_description
1 polymer ?
#
loop_
_entity_poly.entity_id
_entity_poly.type
_entity_poly.pdbx_seq_one_letter_code
_entity_poly.pdbx_strand_id
1 'polypeptide(L)'
;MTILHPKHQQEWNESAVDSDLRDLNVVSFMDDTGNYPVYSLLLPGESKRTNTGALPYGIIKRYDAFIKSGGWWCWGGEDLLNPGELLEWGTFKPEEPRTITKENGKEHLMKYENPRGVPVKVIAPLLPERLQDLILSQYGYNPEEGLTPWGFVLQNPEVPVVITEGAKKTLCVVSCGHMAIGVSGVSTAYSCNKRTNKRTLKPHIKALATPGRKFIIVYDQDEKPATVKNVRKVTNRLAELLYNEGCETYKASWNKELGKGIDDVVAAHGKEQFKEILEQAVKIRPEKCENLDPVKQLELFTGKKVVRVNEQYLKFEDIDFEESRLVMIQSPKKTGKSTRIAEYVRECIKKGIKVIVPCHRELLGRSLAKTWGLSYVDNLSQAQLANCVGMVLCVNSLHAKSKAFFLPEEWQGAVVIIDESEQVIKHLLTCSTCRKHRVAIIKSLSALLALARRVIAADADLSDLSVDFLEELVNAKPRILVNDYKYEGQEWDVFSYNKPETVLAKLVESVEAGEKVFVCVSGQKPNSLWGTQTVEKYLKEGFPDLSILRIDSETTGQIGHPAHGVISRINEVAPRYDLVISSPSLCTGSSIEVFDHFSKVFGFGTGVVDPNTMRQFLARLRDSKAERHIYMAKTGHSYMAGGLLSIDKLLNSQQRVIRSQILALQKAGIPELMGGAVTIEAICPSAAALKAWAKIVTNHNSSMLNYRTNVLEGLKAEGHRIHESEDDLDGDKATLKKIKTENYEEYKKKVVDVTPLESEEEFKAIDTSNQKTETQRLQARNWVLKQSYGGDLTPEVVEIDDSGLYQKLRLLYYVTKGKKYVEGEDIDRAKAQIEEGEGQLWPSDFIKSQKGKVVQFLEFLNMPPLLKEGLIFTNDTPELVSLKKVFFEKVLTANCLQDLKQLGFTGLKESDTPIMIFKKILKLLGLKLIATGKRQGGGARHRFYTIQSMPLTEKIFKFWEQRSEERQSKRLERAARDAEKASVEVLQYEDRKPVPQIVTDTISYIRDAVGQEGITSKLRDVVTSETWKKWGDRILLGMDQSLQRTFLKEIPVHLF
;
A
#
# COMPACT_ATOMS: atom_id res chain seq x y z
N MET A 1 9.39 -43.47 40.18
CA MET A 1 9.68 -42.06 39.86
C MET A 1 11.18 -41.88 39.84
N THR A 2 11.76 -41.66 38.67
CA THR A 2 13.20 -41.47 38.50
C THR A 2 13.56 -40.08 39.02
N ILE A 3 14.44 -40.00 40.01
CA ILE A 3 14.92 -38.72 40.55
C ILE A 3 15.59 -37.94 39.43
N LEU A 4 15.16 -36.70 39.21
CA LEU A 4 15.76 -35.78 38.24
C LEU A 4 17.22 -35.54 38.63
N HIS A 5 18.16 -35.67 37.70
CA HIS A 5 19.58 -35.51 38.00
C HIS A 5 19.86 -34.08 38.52
N PRO A 6 20.70 -33.86 39.55
CA PRO A 6 20.90 -32.54 40.17
C PRO A 6 21.26 -31.43 39.18
N LYS A 7 22.08 -31.74 38.17
CA LYS A 7 22.43 -30.80 37.09
C LYS A 7 21.21 -30.34 36.30
N HIS A 8 20.30 -31.25 35.97
CA HIS A 8 19.07 -30.92 35.28
C HIS A 8 18.13 -30.14 36.20
N GLN A 9 18.04 -30.49 37.49
CA GLN A 9 17.25 -29.72 38.45
C GLN A 9 17.69 -28.26 38.50
N GLN A 10 19.00 -28.02 38.59
CA GLN A 10 19.57 -26.68 38.53
C GLN A 10 19.22 -25.98 37.21
N GLU A 11 19.36 -26.65 36.07
CA GLU A 11 19.03 -26.06 34.76
C GLU A 11 17.57 -25.59 34.66
N TRP A 12 16.64 -26.35 35.23
CA TRP A 12 15.22 -25.99 35.25
C TRP A 12 14.90 -24.91 36.29
N ASN A 13 15.58 -24.91 37.43
CA ASN A 13 15.48 -23.86 38.44
C ASN A 13 15.98 -22.50 37.89
N GLU A 14 17.05 -22.51 37.09
CA GLU A 14 17.57 -21.32 36.39
C GLU A 14 16.57 -20.75 35.36
N SER A 15 15.60 -21.53 34.90
CA SER A 15 14.47 -21.06 34.08
C SER A 15 13.21 -20.75 34.89
N ALA A 16 13.35 -20.59 36.21
CA ALA A 16 12.27 -20.25 37.14
C ALA A 16 11.05 -21.19 37.06
N VAL A 17 11.29 -22.49 36.87
CA VAL A 17 10.24 -23.51 36.81
C VAL A 17 9.96 -24.08 38.20
N ASP A 18 8.68 -24.19 38.54
CA ASP A 18 8.18 -24.78 39.78
C ASP A 18 8.63 -26.25 39.93
N SER A 19 9.08 -26.62 41.13
CA SER A 19 9.67 -27.95 41.38
C SER A 19 8.70 -29.09 41.12
N ASP A 20 7.44 -28.96 41.56
CA ASP A 20 6.45 -30.02 41.45
C ASP A 20 6.01 -30.17 39.99
N LEU A 21 5.88 -29.04 39.28
CA LEU A 21 5.57 -29.02 37.86
C LEU A 21 6.71 -29.66 37.03
N ARG A 22 7.97 -29.34 37.36
CA ARG A 22 9.15 -29.92 36.72
C ARG A 22 9.17 -31.43 36.92
N ASP A 23 9.06 -31.89 38.16
CA ASP A 23 9.19 -33.31 38.50
C ASP A 23 8.03 -34.17 37.96
N LEU A 24 6.88 -33.55 37.69
CA LEU A 24 5.74 -34.19 37.04
C LEU A 24 5.93 -34.37 35.52
N ASN A 25 6.67 -33.48 34.86
CA ASN A 25 6.74 -33.41 33.40
C ASN A 25 8.09 -33.81 32.79
N VAL A 26 9.15 -33.89 33.59
CA VAL A 26 10.52 -34.05 33.10
C VAL A 26 11.19 -35.26 33.76
N VAL A 27 11.95 -36.03 32.97
CA VAL A 27 12.72 -37.18 33.45
C VAL A 27 14.16 -37.09 32.94
N SER A 28 15.12 -37.42 33.81
CA SER A 28 16.53 -37.51 33.44
C SER A 28 16.89 -38.90 32.94
N PHE A 29 17.67 -38.95 31.88
CA PHE A 29 18.31 -40.15 31.35
C PHE A 29 19.82 -39.99 31.46
N MET A 30 20.35 -40.35 32.63
CA MET A 30 21.79 -40.40 32.92
C MET A 30 22.08 -41.86 33.27
N ASP A 31 22.59 -42.62 32.30
CA ASP A 31 22.84 -44.05 32.41
C ASP A 31 24.28 -44.32 31.94
N ASP A 32 25.04 -45.00 32.80
CA ASP A 32 26.33 -45.64 32.48
C ASP A 32 26.11 -47.15 32.24
N THR A 33 24.87 -47.62 32.42
CA THR A 33 24.47 -49.03 32.40
C THR A 33 24.18 -49.58 31.00
N GLY A 34 24.25 -48.74 29.96
CA GLY A 34 24.10 -49.14 28.56
C GLY A 34 22.66 -49.43 28.14
N ASN A 35 21.68 -49.07 28.96
CA ASN A 35 20.27 -49.33 28.71
C ASN A 35 19.56 -47.96 28.64
N TYR A 36 19.47 -47.39 27.44
CA TYR A 36 18.91 -46.06 27.23
C TYR A 36 17.45 -46.13 26.71
N PRO A 37 16.41 -46.16 27.58
CA PRO A 37 15.01 -46.10 27.18
C PRO A 37 14.65 -44.94 26.24
N VAL A 38 15.44 -43.85 26.26
CA VAL A 38 15.25 -42.74 25.33
C VAL A 38 15.37 -43.18 23.85
N TYR A 39 16.06 -44.29 23.54
CA TYR A 39 16.07 -44.86 22.20
C TYR A 39 14.67 -45.25 21.72
N SER A 40 13.87 -45.92 22.55
CA SER A 40 12.51 -46.33 22.15
C SER A 40 11.57 -45.13 22.03
N LEU A 41 11.82 -44.05 22.78
CA LEU A 41 11.08 -42.80 22.68
C LEU A 41 11.43 -42.00 21.41
N LEU A 42 12.72 -41.91 21.05
CA LEU A 42 13.17 -41.19 19.86
C LEU A 42 13.00 -41.99 18.57
N LEU A 43 13.04 -43.32 18.65
CA LEU A 43 12.92 -44.25 17.53
C LEU A 43 11.78 -45.26 17.80
N PRO A 44 10.51 -44.81 17.75
CA PRO A 44 9.37 -45.68 18.00
C PRO A 44 9.31 -46.84 17.00
N GLY A 45 8.56 -47.90 17.35
CA GLY A 45 8.55 -49.21 16.66
C GLY A 45 8.40 -49.17 15.13
N GLU A 46 7.69 -48.17 14.60
CA GLU A 46 7.47 -47.91 13.17
C GLU A 46 8.71 -47.37 12.41
N SER A 47 9.82 -47.13 13.10
CA SER A 47 11.09 -46.74 12.48
C SER A 47 11.60 -47.86 11.55
N LYS A 48 12.12 -47.51 10.36
CA LYS A 48 12.71 -48.49 9.41
C LYS A 48 13.70 -49.41 10.13
N ARG A 49 13.39 -50.71 10.18
CA ARG A 49 14.23 -51.79 10.73
C ARG A 49 14.79 -52.65 9.61
N THR A 50 15.90 -53.34 9.87
CA THR A 50 16.46 -54.36 8.98
C THR A 50 15.56 -55.60 9.00
N ASN A 51 15.78 -56.53 8.07
CA ASN A 51 15.04 -57.81 8.01
C ASN A 51 15.18 -58.65 9.29
N THR A 52 16.18 -58.35 10.14
CA THR A 52 16.41 -58.96 11.46
C THR A 52 15.66 -58.26 12.60
N GLY A 53 14.84 -57.24 12.31
CA GLY A 53 14.14 -56.43 13.32
C GLY A 53 15.01 -55.38 14.03
N ALA A 54 16.31 -55.32 13.73
CA ALA A 54 17.25 -54.36 14.31
C ALA A 54 17.16 -52.97 13.64
N LEU A 55 17.63 -51.92 14.33
CA LEU A 55 17.75 -50.60 13.73
C LEU A 55 18.96 -50.59 12.75
N PRO A 56 18.85 -49.93 11.58
CA PRO A 56 19.98 -49.77 10.67
C PRO A 56 21.19 -49.14 11.35
N TYR A 57 22.39 -49.68 11.09
CA TYR A 57 23.65 -49.23 11.72
C TYR A 57 23.88 -47.72 11.60
N GLY A 58 23.54 -47.10 10.45
CA GLY A 58 23.66 -45.65 10.27
C GLY A 58 22.69 -44.80 11.12
N ILE A 59 21.57 -45.38 11.57
CA ILE A 59 20.64 -44.72 12.51
C ILE A 59 21.20 -44.84 13.92
N ILE A 60 21.67 -46.03 14.30
CA ILE A 60 22.32 -46.28 15.59
C ILE A 60 23.50 -45.31 15.73
N LYS A 61 24.46 -45.32 14.79
CA LYS A 61 25.64 -44.44 14.81
C LYS A 61 25.29 -42.95 14.91
N ARG A 62 24.15 -42.52 14.33
CA ARG A 62 23.70 -41.13 14.38
C ARG A 62 23.13 -40.72 15.73
N TYR A 63 22.39 -41.60 16.38
CA TYR A 63 21.68 -41.30 17.63
C TYR A 63 22.51 -41.65 18.87
N ASP A 64 23.39 -42.64 18.76
CA ASP A 64 24.17 -43.20 19.86
C ASP A 64 25.09 -42.19 20.55
N ALA A 65 25.76 -41.33 19.78
CA ALA A 65 26.70 -40.37 20.32
C ALA A 65 26.06 -39.39 21.32
N PHE A 66 24.91 -38.78 20.97
CA PHE A 66 24.27 -37.80 21.85
C PHE A 66 23.36 -38.43 22.90
N ILE A 67 22.81 -39.62 22.65
CA ILE A 67 22.03 -40.35 23.66
C ILE A 67 22.94 -40.80 24.82
N LYS A 68 24.13 -41.32 24.50
CA LYS A 68 25.12 -41.74 25.50
C LYS A 68 25.68 -40.60 26.34
N SER A 69 25.63 -39.36 25.84
CA SER A 69 25.99 -38.19 26.65
C SER A 69 25.02 -37.95 27.81
N GLY A 70 23.88 -38.65 27.82
CA GLY A 70 22.80 -38.40 28.76
C GLY A 70 21.98 -37.17 28.37
N GLY A 71 21.02 -36.83 29.22
CA GLY A 71 20.16 -35.66 29.03
C GLY A 71 18.82 -35.80 29.72
N TRP A 72 17.88 -34.93 29.38
CA TRP A 72 16.53 -34.97 29.94
C TRP A 72 15.45 -35.01 28.86
N TRP A 73 14.32 -35.62 29.21
CA TRP A 73 13.11 -35.71 28.40
C TRP A 73 11.99 -34.92 29.05
N CYS A 74 11.36 -34.03 28.28
CA CYS A 74 10.11 -33.39 28.68
C CYS A 74 8.96 -34.07 27.95
N TRP A 75 7.99 -34.59 28.70
CA TRP A 75 6.78 -35.18 28.16
C TRP A 75 5.89 -34.12 27.50
N GLY A 76 5.15 -34.54 26.47
CA GLY A 76 4.13 -33.72 25.82
C GLY A 76 2.93 -33.44 26.73
N GLY A 77 2.78 -34.20 27.81
CA GLY A 77 1.70 -34.08 28.79
C GLY A 77 0.38 -34.67 28.27
N GLU A 78 -0.73 -33.97 28.46
CA GLU A 78 -2.07 -34.46 28.11
C GLU A 78 -2.34 -34.38 26.59
N ASP A 79 -3.03 -35.38 26.03
CA ASP A 79 -3.49 -35.34 24.65
C ASP A 79 -4.74 -34.48 24.51
N LEU A 80 -4.58 -33.27 23.97
CA LEU A 80 -5.69 -32.34 23.75
C LEU A 80 -6.75 -32.86 22.76
N LEU A 81 -6.47 -33.93 22.01
CA LEU A 81 -7.47 -34.59 21.16
C LEU A 81 -8.25 -35.68 21.89
N ASN A 82 -7.69 -36.23 22.97
CA ASN A 82 -8.28 -37.27 23.80
C ASN A 82 -8.05 -36.91 25.29
N PRO A 83 -8.81 -35.93 25.83
CA PRO A 83 -8.61 -35.46 27.20
C PRO A 83 -8.68 -36.62 28.21
N GLY A 84 -7.77 -36.64 29.18
CA GLY A 84 -7.57 -37.77 30.09
C GLY A 84 -6.50 -38.77 29.66
N GLU A 85 -6.06 -38.77 28.40
CA GLU A 85 -4.96 -39.61 27.92
C GLU A 85 -3.62 -38.85 27.89
N LEU A 86 -2.52 -39.56 28.11
CA LEU A 86 -1.17 -39.00 28.03
C LEU A 86 -0.59 -39.16 26.63
N LEU A 87 0.13 -38.14 26.16
CA LEU A 87 0.88 -38.23 24.92
C LEU A 87 2.10 -39.13 25.07
N GLU A 88 2.15 -40.19 24.27
CA GLU A 88 3.38 -40.94 23.97
C GLU A 88 4.32 -40.14 23.03
N TRP A 89 4.57 -38.88 23.37
CA TRP A 89 5.41 -37.95 22.64
C TRP A 89 6.07 -36.98 23.60
N GLY A 90 7.25 -36.47 23.24
CA GLY A 90 7.98 -35.48 24.02
C GLY A 90 9.20 -34.96 23.28
N THR A 91 10.03 -34.21 23.98
CA THR A 91 11.27 -33.64 23.43
C THR A 91 12.45 -33.99 24.32
N PHE A 92 13.52 -34.50 23.71
CA PHE A 92 14.78 -34.81 24.39
C PHE A 92 15.77 -33.65 24.24
N LYS A 93 16.43 -33.28 25.33
CA LYS A 93 17.60 -32.39 25.30
C LYS A 93 18.83 -33.20 25.75
N PRO A 94 19.76 -33.53 24.83
CA PRO A 94 21.01 -34.19 25.19
C PRO A 94 21.96 -33.24 25.91
N GLU A 95 22.87 -33.80 26.70
CA GLU A 95 23.99 -33.07 27.31
C GLU A 95 25.00 -32.59 26.26
N GLU A 96 25.27 -33.42 25.26
CA GLU A 96 26.10 -33.07 24.11
C GLU A 96 25.28 -33.09 22.82
N PRO A 97 24.72 -31.94 22.39
CA PRO A 97 23.93 -31.85 21.18
C PRO A 97 24.76 -32.09 19.93
N ARG A 98 24.18 -32.80 18.95
CA ARG A 98 24.87 -33.04 17.67
C ARG A 98 24.83 -31.84 16.74
N THR A 99 25.85 -31.71 15.91
CA THR A 99 25.92 -30.73 14.82
C THR A 99 25.42 -31.32 13.51
N ILE A 100 24.61 -30.57 12.76
CA ILE A 100 24.18 -30.91 11.40
C ILE A 100 24.67 -29.88 10.39
N THR A 101 25.20 -30.35 9.28
CA THR A 101 25.54 -29.48 8.13
C THR A 101 24.31 -29.33 7.25
N LYS A 102 23.86 -28.08 7.05
CA LYS A 102 22.75 -27.74 6.14
C LYS A 102 23.21 -27.80 4.68
N GLU A 103 22.27 -27.85 3.74
CA GLU A 103 22.55 -27.87 2.27
C GLU A 103 23.42 -26.70 1.80
N ASN A 104 23.42 -25.58 2.52
CA ASN A 104 24.23 -24.40 2.25
C ASN A 104 25.64 -24.45 2.89
N GLY A 105 26.07 -25.61 3.38
CA GLY A 105 27.37 -25.81 4.04
C GLY A 105 27.46 -25.28 5.46
N LYS A 106 26.42 -24.62 6.00
CA LYS A 106 26.45 -24.10 7.38
C LYS A 106 26.18 -25.19 8.39
N GLU A 107 27.03 -25.25 9.41
CA GLU A 107 26.82 -26.08 10.58
C GLU A 107 25.72 -25.50 11.49
N HIS A 108 24.92 -26.38 12.08
CA HIS A 108 23.83 -26.03 12.96
C HIS A 108 23.73 -27.03 14.12
N LEU A 109 23.86 -26.52 15.34
CA LEU A 109 23.76 -27.31 16.57
C LEU A 109 22.30 -27.68 16.85
N MET A 110 21.97 -28.97 16.90
CA MET A 110 20.62 -29.46 17.16
C MET A 110 20.40 -29.65 18.67
N LYS A 111 19.97 -28.57 19.34
CA LYS A 111 19.80 -28.53 20.82
C LYS A 111 18.72 -29.47 21.37
N TYR A 112 17.71 -29.80 20.56
CA TYR A 112 16.56 -30.61 20.96
C TYR A 112 16.24 -31.64 19.88
N GLU A 113 15.86 -32.85 20.30
CA GLU A 113 15.49 -33.97 19.45
C GLU A 113 14.04 -34.38 19.71
N ASN A 114 13.30 -34.66 18.64
CA ASN A 114 11.92 -35.15 18.71
C ASN A 114 11.85 -36.57 18.12
N PRO A 115 10.85 -37.39 18.51
CA PRO A 115 10.63 -38.71 17.92
C PRO A 115 10.65 -38.70 16.40
N ARG A 116 11.46 -39.59 15.82
CA ARG A 116 11.67 -39.66 14.38
C ARG A 116 10.45 -40.25 13.69
N GLY A 117 10.03 -39.61 12.59
CA GLY A 117 8.91 -40.10 11.77
C GLY A 117 7.54 -39.77 12.35
N VAL A 118 7.48 -39.28 13.59
CA VAL A 118 6.26 -38.83 14.24
C VAL A 118 6.06 -37.34 13.97
N PRO A 119 4.85 -36.89 13.58
CA PRO A 119 4.55 -35.47 13.50
C PRO A 119 4.78 -34.80 14.85
N VAL A 120 5.52 -33.68 14.85
CA VAL A 120 5.77 -32.87 16.05
C VAL A 120 4.41 -32.47 16.67
N LYS A 121 4.20 -32.76 17.96
CA LYS A 121 2.99 -32.37 18.71
C LYS A 121 3.25 -31.09 19.52
N VAL A 122 2.24 -30.61 20.25
CA VAL A 122 2.43 -29.51 21.22
C VAL A 122 2.70 -30.09 22.60
N ILE A 123 3.38 -29.32 23.44
CA ILE A 123 3.56 -29.62 24.85
C ILE A 123 2.38 -28.99 25.59
N ALA A 124 1.53 -29.80 26.20
CA ALA A 124 0.43 -29.40 27.07
C ALA A 124 0.71 -30.01 28.47
N PRO A 125 1.49 -29.33 29.33
CA PRO A 125 2.02 -29.93 30.55
C PRO A 125 0.94 -30.48 31.47
N LEU A 126 1.27 -31.51 32.24
CA LEU A 126 0.47 -31.92 33.40
C LEU A 126 0.65 -30.87 34.52
N LEU A 127 -0.41 -30.60 35.28
CA LEU A 127 -0.38 -29.60 36.35
C LEU A 127 -0.44 -30.29 37.73
N PRO A 128 0.41 -29.92 38.69
CA PRO A 128 0.21 -30.31 40.08
C PRO A 128 -1.02 -29.61 40.66
N GLU A 129 -1.71 -30.24 41.61
CA GLU A 129 -2.98 -29.80 42.21
C GLU A 129 -2.96 -28.31 42.61
N ARG A 130 -1.91 -27.86 43.31
CA ARG A 130 -1.71 -26.46 43.70
C ARG A 130 -1.76 -25.47 42.53
N LEU A 131 -1.19 -25.83 41.37
CA LEU A 131 -1.22 -24.97 40.18
C LEU A 131 -2.55 -25.08 39.43
N GLN A 132 -3.26 -26.20 39.51
CA GLN A 132 -4.62 -26.30 39.01
C GLN A 132 -5.52 -25.32 39.75
N ASP A 133 -5.46 -25.33 41.09
CA ASP A 133 -6.23 -24.41 41.93
C ASP A 133 -5.86 -22.95 41.68
N LEU A 134 -4.56 -22.63 41.62
CA LEU A 134 -4.09 -21.27 41.37
C LEU A 134 -4.60 -20.70 40.03
N ILE A 135 -4.66 -21.53 38.99
CA ILE A 135 -4.90 -21.07 37.62
C ILE A 135 -6.39 -21.15 37.27
N LEU A 136 -7.05 -22.24 37.62
CA LEU A 136 -8.35 -22.62 37.07
C LEU A 136 -9.53 -22.38 38.02
N SER A 137 -9.32 -22.31 39.34
CA SER A 137 -10.41 -22.07 40.32
C SER A 137 -11.14 -20.74 40.05
N GLN A 138 -10.41 -19.71 39.62
CA GLN A 138 -10.97 -18.41 39.23
C GLN A 138 -11.93 -18.48 38.03
N TYR A 139 -11.88 -19.58 37.26
CA TYR A 139 -12.78 -19.85 36.14
C TYR A 139 -13.85 -20.90 36.50
N GLY A 140 -13.91 -21.35 37.76
CA GLY A 140 -14.90 -22.33 38.22
C GLY A 140 -14.49 -23.80 38.08
N TYR A 141 -13.19 -24.10 37.94
CA TYR A 141 -12.74 -25.49 37.90
C TYR A 141 -12.91 -26.19 39.24
N ASN A 142 -13.53 -27.37 39.21
CA ASN A 142 -13.64 -28.29 40.35
C ASN A 142 -13.13 -29.69 39.96
N PRO A 143 -12.03 -30.18 40.55
CA PRO A 143 -11.50 -31.52 40.28
C PRO A 143 -12.51 -32.67 40.53
N GLU A 144 -13.49 -32.48 41.43
CA GLU A 144 -14.50 -33.51 41.75
C GLU A 144 -15.48 -33.78 40.59
N GLU A 145 -15.58 -32.86 39.62
CA GLU A 145 -16.41 -33.04 38.42
C GLU A 145 -15.78 -34.00 37.39
N GLY A 146 -14.59 -34.54 37.67
CA GLY A 146 -13.93 -35.58 36.89
C GLY A 146 -13.27 -35.11 35.59
N LEU A 147 -13.26 -33.80 35.33
CA LEU A 147 -12.53 -33.21 34.20
C LEU A 147 -11.06 -33.00 34.55
N THR A 148 -10.17 -33.38 33.63
CA THR A 148 -8.77 -32.97 33.69
C THR A 148 -8.63 -31.45 33.52
N PRO A 149 -7.53 -30.84 33.98
CA PRO A 149 -7.27 -29.42 33.76
C PRO A 149 -7.39 -28.99 32.29
N TRP A 150 -6.83 -29.76 31.34
CA TRP A 150 -6.95 -29.42 29.92
C TRP A 150 -8.33 -29.75 29.35
N GLY A 151 -9.01 -30.80 29.85
CA GLY A 151 -10.41 -31.08 29.53
C GLY A 151 -11.33 -29.91 29.90
N PHE A 152 -11.12 -29.33 31.09
CA PHE A 152 -11.82 -28.12 31.51
C PHE A 152 -11.47 -26.92 30.62
N VAL A 153 -10.19 -26.68 30.34
CA VAL A 153 -9.78 -25.58 29.44
C VAL A 153 -10.43 -25.71 28.06
N LEU A 154 -10.50 -26.91 27.49
CA LEU A 154 -11.14 -27.15 26.18
C LEU A 154 -12.62 -26.77 26.17
N GLN A 155 -13.34 -27.02 27.27
CA GLN A 155 -14.77 -26.72 27.41
C GLN A 155 -15.07 -25.25 27.74
N ASN A 156 -14.08 -24.51 28.25
CA ASN A 156 -14.24 -23.16 28.78
C ASN A 156 -13.35 -22.15 28.01
N PRO A 157 -13.85 -21.55 26.91
CA PRO A 157 -13.12 -20.60 26.06
C PRO A 157 -12.64 -19.33 26.77
N GLU A 158 -13.26 -18.96 27.89
CA GLU A 158 -12.87 -17.83 28.73
C GLU A 158 -11.47 -17.98 29.33
N VAL A 159 -10.97 -19.22 29.47
CA VAL A 159 -9.61 -19.48 29.97
C VAL A 159 -8.59 -19.13 28.88
N PRO A 160 -7.74 -18.10 29.09
CA PRO A 160 -6.73 -17.70 28.11
C PRO A 160 -5.61 -18.74 28.03
N VAL A 161 -5.06 -18.93 26.82
CA VAL A 161 -3.96 -19.87 26.59
C VAL A 161 -2.73 -19.13 26.04
N VAL A 162 -1.61 -19.28 26.72
CA VAL A 162 -0.32 -18.73 26.31
C VAL A 162 0.38 -19.72 25.37
N ILE A 163 0.98 -19.23 24.28
CA ILE A 163 1.77 -20.05 23.33
C ILE A 163 3.23 -19.61 23.43
N THR A 164 4.12 -20.55 23.78
CA THR A 164 5.56 -20.29 23.88
C THR A 164 6.39 -21.21 22.97
N GLU A 165 7.66 -20.88 22.78
CA GLU A 165 8.62 -21.75 22.08
C GLU A 165 9.41 -22.63 23.06
N GLY A 166 9.13 -23.94 23.01
CA GLY A 166 9.84 -24.96 23.78
C GLY A 166 9.32 -25.21 25.20
N ALA A 167 9.85 -26.26 25.83
CA ALA A 167 9.37 -26.78 27.11
C ALA A 167 9.62 -25.83 28.29
N LYS A 168 10.87 -25.36 28.46
CA LYS A 168 11.27 -24.52 29.62
C LYS A 168 10.39 -23.28 29.78
N LYS A 169 10.13 -22.58 28.66
CA LYS A 169 9.26 -21.39 28.62
C LYS A 169 7.82 -21.71 28.93
N THR A 170 7.33 -22.83 28.41
CA THR A 170 5.96 -23.29 28.69
C THR A 170 5.76 -23.53 30.18
N LEU A 171 6.66 -24.33 30.80
CA LEU A 171 6.56 -24.65 32.21
C LEU A 171 6.83 -23.44 33.11
N CYS A 172 7.71 -22.52 32.70
CA CYS A 172 7.93 -21.25 33.39
C CYS A 172 6.64 -20.40 33.43
N VAL A 173 5.93 -20.29 32.29
CA VAL A 173 4.64 -19.57 32.23
C VAL A 173 3.57 -20.23 33.11
N VAL A 174 3.48 -21.55 33.12
CA VAL A 174 2.58 -22.28 34.03
C VAL A 174 2.94 -22.03 35.49
N SER A 175 4.24 -21.99 35.81
CA SER A 175 4.75 -21.65 37.15
C SER A 175 4.38 -20.22 37.59
N CYS A 176 4.11 -19.34 36.64
CA CYS A 176 3.63 -17.97 36.86
C CYS A 176 2.10 -17.86 36.97
N GLY A 177 1.36 -18.96 36.90
CA GLY A 177 -0.09 -18.96 37.10
C GLY A 177 -0.92 -18.78 35.82
N HIS A 178 -0.43 -19.23 34.67
CA HIS A 178 -1.18 -19.16 33.41
C HIS A 178 -1.14 -20.47 32.62
N MET A 179 -2.26 -20.85 32.01
CA MET A 179 -2.30 -22.00 31.09
C MET A 179 -1.43 -21.72 29.86
N ALA A 180 -0.52 -22.64 29.54
CA ALA A 180 0.39 -22.49 28.42
C ALA A 180 0.63 -23.78 27.64
N ILE A 181 0.75 -23.65 26.33
CA ILE A 181 1.23 -24.70 25.44
C ILE A 181 2.57 -24.34 24.79
N GLY A 182 3.40 -25.36 24.58
CA GLY A 182 4.70 -25.24 23.95
C GLY A 182 4.69 -25.75 22.51
N VAL A 183 5.23 -24.95 21.60
CA VAL A 183 5.56 -25.40 20.24
C VAL A 183 7.07 -25.62 20.12
N SER A 184 7.50 -26.70 19.45
CA SER A 184 8.94 -27.03 19.31
C SER A 184 9.73 -26.05 18.42
N GLY A 185 9.03 -25.11 17.80
CA GLY A 185 9.59 -23.99 17.06
C GLY A 185 8.48 -23.08 16.56
N VAL A 186 8.72 -21.78 16.44
CA VAL A 186 7.66 -20.80 16.12
C VAL A 186 6.85 -21.17 14.88
N SER A 187 7.48 -21.76 13.85
CA SER A 187 6.82 -22.15 12.59
C SER A 187 6.03 -23.46 12.66
N THR A 188 6.02 -24.13 13.81
CA THR A 188 5.42 -25.45 13.97
C THR A 188 3.98 -25.41 14.49
N ALA A 189 3.43 -24.22 14.77
CA ALA A 189 2.04 -24.07 15.22
C ALA A 189 0.99 -24.39 14.13
N TYR A 190 1.38 -24.34 12.85
CA TYR A 190 0.51 -24.65 11.72
C TYR A 190 1.27 -25.44 10.64
N SER A 191 0.52 -26.14 9.79
CA SER A 191 1.06 -26.87 8.64
C SER A 191 0.73 -26.14 7.33
N CYS A 192 1.48 -26.43 6.26
CA CYS A 192 1.26 -25.87 4.93
C CYS A 192 1.27 -26.99 3.90
N ASN A 193 0.17 -27.15 3.17
CA ASN A 193 0.12 -28.06 2.04
C ASN A 193 0.94 -27.46 0.88
N LYS A 194 2.01 -28.14 0.46
CA LYS A 194 2.93 -27.64 -0.59
C LYS A 194 2.28 -27.53 -1.97
N ARG A 195 1.23 -28.32 -2.27
CA ARG A 195 0.55 -28.33 -3.57
C ARG A 195 -0.48 -27.22 -3.71
N THR A 196 -1.25 -26.98 -2.64
CA THR A 196 -2.35 -25.99 -2.65
C THR A 196 -1.98 -24.66 -1.99
N ASN A 197 -0.82 -24.61 -1.32
CA ASN A 197 -0.39 -23.49 -0.47
C ASN A 197 -1.38 -23.13 0.65
N LYS A 198 -2.33 -24.04 0.96
CA LYS A 198 -3.30 -23.88 2.04
C LYS A 198 -2.63 -24.18 3.38
N ARG A 199 -2.86 -23.31 4.36
CA ARG A 199 -2.36 -23.47 5.73
C ARG A 199 -3.49 -23.89 6.66
N THR A 200 -3.17 -24.71 7.65
CA THR A 200 -4.10 -25.17 8.68
C THR A 200 -3.40 -25.24 10.03
N LEU A 201 -4.11 -24.87 11.10
CA LEU A 201 -3.62 -25.06 12.46
C LEU A 201 -3.25 -26.53 12.69
N LYS A 202 -2.28 -26.78 13.57
CA LYS A 202 -2.05 -28.15 14.04
C LYS A 202 -3.27 -28.66 14.82
N PRO A 203 -3.55 -29.98 14.79
CA PRO A 203 -4.74 -30.56 15.43
C PRO A 203 -4.94 -30.13 16.89
N HIS A 204 -3.89 -30.17 17.73
CA HIS A 204 -4.01 -29.83 19.16
C HIS A 204 -4.32 -28.33 19.37
N ILE A 205 -3.71 -27.45 18.58
CA ILE A 205 -3.99 -26.00 18.64
C ILE A 205 -5.39 -25.71 18.10
N LYS A 206 -5.81 -26.45 17.07
CA LYS A 206 -7.16 -26.36 16.49
C LYS A 206 -8.22 -26.81 17.49
N ALA A 207 -7.95 -27.81 18.33
CA ALA A 207 -8.86 -28.24 19.40
C ALA A 207 -9.08 -27.12 20.44
N LEU A 208 -8.03 -26.37 20.77
CA LEU A 208 -8.12 -25.19 21.64
C LEU A 208 -8.74 -23.96 20.95
N ALA A 209 -8.76 -23.90 19.62
CA ALA A 209 -9.23 -22.75 18.86
C ALA A 209 -10.77 -22.68 18.82
N THR A 210 -11.37 -22.48 19.98
CA THR A 210 -12.81 -22.29 20.19
C THR A 210 -13.19 -20.80 20.10
N PRO A 211 -14.32 -20.43 19.47
CA PRO A 211 -14.73 -19.04 19.36
C PRO A 211 -14.73 -18.30 20.71
N GLY A 212 -14.20 -17.08 20.72
CA GLY A 212 -14.07 -16.24 21.91
C GLY A 212 -12.79 -16.46 22.73
N ARG A 213 -12.02 -17.54 22.50
CA ARG A 213 -10.81 -17.79 23.29
C ARG A 213 -9.71 -16.78 23.03
N LYS A 214 -9.06 -16.34 24.10
CA LYS A 214 -7.87 -15.47 24.07
C LYS A 214 -6.58 -16.30 24.01
N PHE A 215 -5.79 -16.11 22.95
CA PHE A 215 -4.42 -16.61 22.84
C PHE A 215 -3.41 -15.49 23.04
N ILE A 216 -2.35 -15.75 23.82
CA ILE A 216 -1.23 -14.81 23.99
C ILE A 216 0.06 -15.47 23.51
N ILE A 217 0.69 -14.91 22.48
CA ILE A 217 1.92 -15.43 21.88
C ILE A 217 3.12 -14.77 22.58
N VAL A 218 3.99 -15.61 23.14
CA VAL A 218 5.19 -15.22 23.90
C VAL A 218 6.40 -15.97 23.32
N TYR A 219 7.04 -15.38 22.32
CA TYR A 219 8.24 -15.92 21.67
C TYR A 219 9.49 -15.11 22.07
N ASP A 220 10.67 -15.71 21.88
CA ASP A 220 11.97 -15.10 22.22
C ASP A 220 12.21 -13.76 21.50
N GLN A 221 12.93 -12.85 22.17
CA GLN A 221 13.38 -11.59 21.59
C GLN A 221 14.73 -11.77 20.85
N ASP A 222 14.70 -11.68 19.52
CA ASP A 222 15.89 -11.78 18.64
C ASP A 222 16.34 -10.40 18.12
N GLU A 223 17.65 -10.24 17.86
CA GLU A 223 18.21 -9.01 17.24
C GLU A 223 18.43 -9.14 15.73
N LYS A 224 18.57 -10.36 15.23
CA LYS A 224 18.90 -10.60 13.82
C LYS A 224 17.69 -10.18 12.97
N PRO A 225 17.80 -9.18 12.08
CA PRO A 225 16.63 -8.64 11.36
C PRO A 225 15.88 -9.71 10.56
N ALA A 226 16.60 -10.67 9.99
CA ALA A 226 16.02 -11.80 9.27
C ALA A 226 15.18 -12.71 10.18
N THR A 227 15.64 -12.96 11.41
CA THR A 227 14.93 -13.78 12.40
C THR A 227 13.69 -13.06 12.91
N VAL A 228 13.81 -11.79 13.30
CA VAL A 228 12.68 -10.93 13.74
C VAL A 228 11.59 -10.90 12.67
N LYS A 229 11.97 -10.65 11.41
CA LYS A 229 11.04 -10.64 10.27
C LYS A 229 10.35 -12.00 10.09
N ASN A 230 11.07 -13.10 10.30
CA ASN A 230 10.49 -14.45 10.19
C ASN A 230 9.53 -14.76 11.35
N VAL A 231 9.91 -14.48 12.59
CA VAL A 231 9.06 -14.66 13.78
C VAL A 231 7.78 -13.85 13.64
N ARG A 232 7.88 -12.59 13.22
CA ARG A 232 6.72 -11.73 12.95
C ARG A 232 5.79 -12.31 11.88
N LYS A 233 6.36 -12.75 10.76
CA LYS A 233 5.61 -13.37 9.65
C LYS A 233 4.87 -14.64 10.10
N VAL A 234 5.50 -15.47 10.92
CA VAL A 234 4.92 -16.70 11.45
C VAL A 234 3.83 -16.39 12.48
N THR A 235 4.08 -15.44 13.38
CA THR A 235 3.12 -14.96 14.40
C THR A 235 1.85 -14.43 13.74
N ASN A 236 1.97 -13.56 12.74
CA ASN A 236 0.80 -13.00 12.04
C ASN A 236 -0.02 -14.06 11.31
N ARG A 237 0.63 -15.10 10.78
CA ARG A 237 -0.06 -16.24 10.14
C ARG A 237 -0.80 -17.11 11.15
N LEU A 238 -0.19 -17.35 12.31
CA LEU A 238 -0.87 -18.08 13.38
C LEU A 238 -2.09 -17.30 13.85
N ALA A 239 -1.95 -15.99 14.06
CA ALA A 239 -3.07 -15.12 14.42
C ALA A 239 -4.19 -15.14 13.36
N GLU A 240 -3.86 -15.07 12.07
CA GLU A 240 -4.83 -15.19 10.97
C GLU A 240 -5.61 -16.51 11.03
N LEU A 241 -4.92 -17.61 11.27
CA LEU A 241 -5.55 -18.92 11.38
C LEU A 241 -6.45 -19.01 12.62
N LEU A 242 -6.02 -18.52 13.78
CA LEU A 242 -6.82 -18.49 15.02
C LEU A 242 -8.04 -17.57 14.89
N TYR A 243 -7.90 -16.42 14.23
CA TYR A 243 -9.00 -15.51 13.96
C TYR A 243 -10.08 -16.12 13.06
N ASN A 244 -9.69 -16.92 12.07
CA ASN A 244 -10.64 -17.66 11.24
C ASN A 244 -11.46 -18.70 12.03
N GLU A 245 -10.99 -19.07 13.22
CA GLU A 245 -11.71 -19.93 14.18
C GLU A 245 -12.52 -19.12 15.22
N GLY A 246 -12.57 -17.79 15.09
CA GLY A 246 -13.29 -16.90 16.00
C GLY A 246 -12.53 -16.59 17.30
N CYS A 247 -11.23 -16.87 17.37
CA CYS A 247 -10.41 -16.58 18.55
C CYS A 247 -9.81 -15.17 18.52
N GLU A 248 -9.42 -14.67 19.70
CA GLU A 248 -8.60 -13.47 19.82
C GLU A 248 -7.12 -13.83 19.97
N THR A 249 -6.22 -13.04 19.38
CA THR A 249 -4.77 -13.28 19.50
C THR A 249 -4.04 -12.02 19.93
N TYR A 250 -3.11 -12.15 20.86
CA TYR A 250 -2.28 -11.08 21.40
C TYR A 250 -0.81 -11.47 21.27
N LYS A 251 0.09 -10.49 21.14
CA LYS A 251 1.55 -10.68 21.20
C LYS A 251 2.11 -9.95 22.41
N ALA A 252 2.81 -10.67 23.28
CA ALA A 252 3.61 -10.06 24.32
C ALA A 252 5.03 -9.78 23.80
N SER A 253 5.55 -8.58 24.07
CA SER A 253 6.90 -8.15 23.73
C SER A 253 7.50 -7.40 24.92
N TRP A 254 8.82 -7.48 25.10
CA TRP A 254 9.54 -6.79 26.17
C TRP A 254 10.92 -6.30 25.69
N ASN A 255 11.55 -5.44 26.48
CA ASN A 255 12.93 -5.03 26.22
C ASN A 255 13.86 -6.24 26.43
N LYS A 256 14.61 -6.61 25.39
CA LYS A 256 15.56 -7.74 25.42
C LYS A 256 16.61 -7.62 26.53
N GLU A 257 16.91 -6.42 27.02
CA GLU A 257 17.80 -6.22 28.17
C GLU A 257 17.31 -6.95 29.44
N LEU A 258 16.01 -7.22 29.55
CA LEU A 258 15.44 -8.02 30.64
C LEU A 258 15.68 -9.53 30.50
N GLY A 259 16.04 -10.01 29.30
CA GLY A 259 16.20 -11.43 28.99
C GLY A 259 15.77 -11.79 27.56
N LYS A 260 16.39 -12.83 26.99
CA LYS A 260 16.07 -13.29 25.62
C LYS A 260 14.75 -14.07 25.60
N GLY A 261 14.66 -15.09 26.44
CA GLY A 261 13.46 -15.88 26.67
C GLY A 261 12.63 -15.31 27.80
N ILE A 262 11.34 -15.63 27.83
CA ILE A 262 10.49 -15.21 28.95
C ILE A 262 10.90 -15.88 30.27
N ASP A 263 11.50 -17.07 30.19
CA ASP A 263 12.07 -17.77 31.33
C ASP A 263 13.29 -17.04 31.91
N ASP A 264 14.13 -16.44 31.05
CA ASP A 264 15.25 -15.59 31.50
C ASP A 264 14.72 -14.36 32.27
N VAL A 265 13.65 -13.74 31.77
CA VAL A 265 13.03 -12.56 32.41
C VAL A 265 12.48 -12.92 33.78
N VAL A 266 11.73 -14.02 33.90
CA VAL A 266 11.16 -14.44 35.19
C VAL A 266 12.27 -14.81 36.17
N ALA A 267 13.34 -15.48 35.71
CA ALA A 267 14.47 -15.84 36.56
C ALA A 267 15.23 -14.61 37.10
N ALA A 268 15.39 -13.56 36.28
CA ALA A 268 16.11 -12.35 36.67
C ALA A 268 15.26 -11.30 37.41
N HIS A 269 13.97 -11.18 37.06
CA HIS A 269 13.10 -10.07 37.49
C HIS A 269 11.81 -10.51 38.20
N GLY A 270 11.56 -11.82 38.31
CA GLY A 270 10.42 -12.37 39.04
C GLY A 270 9.08 -12.35 38.28
N LYS A 271 8.04 -12.87 38.94
CA LYS A 271 6.70 -13.10 38.35
C LYS A 271 5.92 -11.81 38.08
N GLU A 272 6.16 -10.75 38.85
CA GLU A 272 5.48 -9.46 38.65
C GLU A 272 5.85 -8.83 37.31
N GLN A 273 7.14 -8.85 36.94
CA GLN A 273 7.60 -8.34 35.64
C GLN A 273 6.95 -9.11 34.48
N PHE A 274 6.76 -10.41 34.64
CA PHE A 274 6.05 -11.24 33.66
C PHE A 274 4.56 -10.88 33.53
N LYS A 275 3.89 -10.62 34.65
CA LYS A 275 2.49 -10.21 34.67
C LYS A 275 2.29 -8.89 33.93
N GLU A 276 3.17 -7.90 34.16
CA GLU A 276 3.17 -6.63 33.41
C GLU A 276 3.31 -6.85 31.89
N ILE A 277 4.22 -7.75 31.47
CA ILE A 277 4.43 -8.08 30.06
C ILE A 277 3.17 -8.68 29.42
N LEU A 278 2.43 -9.53 30.15
CA LEU A 278 1.17 -10.10 29.66
C LEU A 278 0.03 -9.07 29.63
N GLU A 279 -0.06 -8.20 30.63
CA GLU A 279 -1.07 -7.13 30.67
C GLU A 279 -0.86 -6.10 29.55
N GLN A 280 0.39 -5.84 29.18
CA GLN A 280 0.76 -4.98 28.05
C GLN A 280 0.71 -5.68 26.68
N ALA A 281 0.33 -6.96 26.61
CA ALA A 281 0.28 -7.70 25.36
C ALA A 281 -0.68 -7.04 24.35
N VAL A 282 -0.20 -6.86 23.13
CA VAL A 282 -0.93 -6.12 22.10
C VAL A 282 -1.80 -7.06 21.27
N LYS A 283 -3.09 -6.72 21.11
CA LYS A 283 -4.01 -7.48 20.26
C LYS A 283 -3.54 -7.47 18.81
N ILE A 284 -3.30 -8.64 18.23
CA ILE A 284 -3.06 -8.82 16.80
C ILE A 284 -4.42 -8.81 16.10
N ARG A 285 -4.52 -8.06 15.00
CA ARG A 285 -5.75 -7.93 14.20
C ARG A 285 -5.53 -8.49 12.79
N PRO A 286 -5.84 -9.78 12.57
CA PRO A 286 -5.41 -10.47 11.36
C PRO A 286 -6.12 -10.00 10.10
N GLU A 287 -7.33 -9.45 10.22
CA GLU A 287 -8.03 -8.73 9.13
C GLU A 287 -7.26 -7.49 8.63
N LYS A 288 -6.19 -7.07 9.34
CA LYS A 288 -5.26 -5.99 8.98
C LYS A 288 -3.85 -6.48 8.59
N CYS A 289 -3.55 -7.76 8.78
CA CYS A 289 -2.18 -8.30 8.75
C CYS A 289 -1.57 -8.56 7.37
N GLU A 290 -2.24 -8.28 6.24
CA GLU A 290 -1.51 -8.24 4.97
C GLU A 290 -0.55 -7.04 4.88
N ASN A 291 -0.65 -5.98 5.72
CA ASN A 291 0.42 -4.98 5.84
C ASN A 291 0.43 -3.99 7.03
N LEU A 292 -0.56 -3.96 7.93
CA LEU A 292 -0.59 -3.00 9.03
C LEU A 292 -0.67 -3.72 10.37
N ASP A 293 0.35 -3.50 11.19
CA ASP A 293 0.45 -3.97 12.55
C ASP A 293 0.63 -2.71 13.40
N PRO A 294 -0.26 -2.41 14.36
CA PRO A 294 -0.06 -1.31 15.30
C PRO A 294 1.22 -1.48 16.15
N VAL A 295 1.73 -2.72 16.30
CA VAL A 295 3.02 -3.01 16.96
C VAL A 295 4.21 -2.45 16.17
N LYS A 296 3.98 -2.01 14.93
CA LYS A 296 4.98 -1.46 14.02
C LYS A 296 5.37 0.00 14.33
N GLN A 297 5.00 0.58 15.47
CA GLN A 297 5.65 1.81 15.94
C GLN A 297 6.79 1.55 16.93
N LEU A 298 6.85 0.37 17.55
CA LEU A 298 7.82 0.10 18.62
C LEU A 298 9.10 -0.63 18.13
N GLU A 299 9.10 -1.25 16.95
CA GLU A 299 10.23 -2.06 16.42
C GLU A 299 10.94 -1.43 15.18
N LEU A 300 10.63 -0.18 14.80
CA LEU A 300 10.92 0.39 13.46
C LEU A 300 12.41 0.45 13.07
N PHE A 301 13.28 1.00 13.90
CA PHE A 301 14.61 1.40 13.42
C PHE A 301 15.71 0.34 13.58
N THR A 302 15.37 -0.94 13.37
CA THR A 302 16.31 -2.07 13.60
C THR A 302 17.61 -1.88 12.82
N GLY A 303 18.74 -1.76 13.52
CA GLY A 303 20.07 -1.55 12.93
C GLY A 303 20.39 -0.09 12.53
N LYS A 304 19.61 0.89 12.99
CA LYS A 304 19.89 2.34 12.83
C LYS A 304 20.34 2.96 14.16
N LYS A 305 21.05 4.09 14.10
CA LYS A 305 21.42 4.87 15.30
C LYS A 305 20.21 5.68 15.75
N VAL A 306 19.53 5.20 16.79
CA VAL A 306 18.36 5.86 17.37
C VAL A 306 18.75 6.55 18.68
N VAL A 307 18.40 7.82 18.80
CA VAL A 307 18.46 8.59 20.04
C VAL A 307 17.02 8.83 20.49
N ARG A 308 16.70 8.46 21.73
CA ARG A 308 15.36 8.67 22.30
C ARG A 308 15.40 9.80 23.31
N VAL A 309 14.39 10.66 23.27
CA VAL A 309 14.14 11.73 24.24
C VAL A 309 12.67 11.70 24.63
N ASN A 310 12.32 12.30 25.76
CA ASN A 310 10.92 12.44 26.18
C ASN A 310 10.74 13.86 26.71
N GLU A 311 10.56 14.80 25.78
CA GLU A 311 10.50 16.22 26.09
C GLU A 311 9.32 16.89 25.40
N GLN A 312 8.60 17.74 26.13
CA GLN A 312 7.51 18.53 25.54
C GLN A 312 8.03 19.43 24.42
N TYR A 313 9.22 20.00 24.57
CA TYR A 313 9.87 20.83 23.55
C TYR A 313 11.30 20.33 23.35
N LEU A 314 11.61 19.88 22.13
CA LEU A 314 12.96 19.45 21.76
C LEU A 314 13.97 20.57 22.00
N LYS A 315 15.14 20.22 22.52
CA LYS A 315 16.28 21.12 22.62
C LYS A 315 17.06 21.12 21.31
N PHE A 316 17.86 22.15 21.09
CA PHE A 316 18.66 22.26 19.86
C PHE A 316 19.75 21.18 19.83
N GLU A 317 20.31 20.88 21.00
CA GLU A 317 21.40 19.92 21.23
C GLU A 317 20.95 18.46 21.03
N ASP A 318 19.65 18.18 21.15
CA ASP A 318 19.09 16.84 20.90
C ASP A 318 19.20 16.43 19.42
N ILE A 319 19.23 17.43 18.53
CA ILE A 319 19.25 17.23 17.09
C ILE A 319 20.69 17.37 16.59
N ASP A 320 21.18 16.33 15.93
CA ASP A 320 22.52 16.33 15.34
C ASP A 320 22.57 17.16 14.06
N PHE A 321 22.79 18.46 14.23
CA PHE A 321 22.91 19.38 13.11
C PHE A 321 24.32 19.45 12.51
N GLU A 322 25.33 18.73 13.03
CA GLU A 322 26.74 18.96 12.64
C GLU A 322 27.49 17.71 12.14
N GLU A 323 27.26 16.53 12.70
CA GLU A 323 28.05 15.33 12.39
C GLU A 323 27.40 14.50 11.29
N SER A 324 26.09 14.26 11.41
CA SER A 324 25.38 13.36 10.50
C SER A 324 24.97 14.04 9.19
N ARG A 325 25.14 13.31 8.07
CA ARG A 325 24.67 13.74 6.75
C ARG A 325 23.17 13.56 6.58
N LEU A 326 22.60 12.49 7.14
CA LEU A 326 21.15 12.23 7.15
C LEU A 326 20.65 12.22 8.59
N VAL A 327 19.80 13.19 8.91
CA VAL A 327 19.19 13.38 10.23
C VAL A 327 17.69 13.20 10.07
N MET A 328 17.11 12.33 10.88
CA MET A 328 15.67 12.07 10.84
C MET A 328 15.06 12.30 12.22
N ILE A 329 13.97 13.04 12.27
CA ILE A 329 13.33 13.45 13.52
C ILE A 329 11.92 12.90 13.53
N GLN A 330 11.66 11.93 14.40
CA GLN A 330 10.33 11.50 14.78
C GLN A 330 9.93 12.25 16.05
N SER A 331 8.99 13.17 15.94
CA SER A 331 8.53 13.91 17.13
C SER A 331 7.05 14.28 17.05
N PRO A 332 6.29 14.11 18.14
CA PRO A 332 4.89 14.49 18.21
C PRO A 332 4.64 15.93 17.73
N LYS A 333 3.41 16.20 17.32
CA LYS A 333 3.01 17.56 16.93
C LYS A 333 3.11 18.48 18.15
N LYS A 334 3.52 19.74 17.96
CA LYS A 334 3.70 20.78 19.01
C LYS A 334 4.92 20.60 19.93
N THR A 335 5.92 19.82 19.52
CA THR A 335 7.16 19.64 20.30
C THR A 335 8.32 20.58 19.92
N GLY A 336 8.04 21.63 19.14
CA GLY A 336 9.07 22.59 18.72
C GLY A 336 10.01 22.11 17.60
N LYS A 337 9.74 20.97 16.93
CA LYS A 337 10.58 20.45 15.83
C LYS A 337 10.90 21.51 14.76
N SER A 338 9.87 22.18 14.23
CA SER A 338 10.02 23.17 13.15
C SER A 338 10.69 24.45 13.65
N THR A 339 10.59 24.74 14.96
CA THR A 339 11.29 25.88 15.60
C THR A 339 12.79 25.63 15.65
N ARG A 340 13.24 24.45 16.09
CA ARG A 340 14.67 24.09 16.12
C ARG A 340 15.29 24.03 14.73
N ILE A 341 14.54 23.48 13.77
CA ILE A 341 14.95 23.50 12.37
C ILE A 341 15.08 24.95 11.86
N ALA A 342 14.15 25.85 12.20
CA ALA A 342 14.24 27.26 11.82
C ALA A 342 15.46 27.98 12.43
N GLU A 343 15.84 27.64 13.67
CA GLU A 343 17.07 28.14 14.31
C GLU A 343 18.30 27.72 13.50
N TYR A 344 18.40 26.44 13.15
CA TYR A 344 19.50 25.93 12.33
C TYR A 344 19.53 26.52 10.91
N VAL A 345 18.37 26.75 10.28
CA VAL A 345 18.27 27.44 8.99
C VAL A 345 18.87 28.86 9.07
N ARG A 346 18.57 29.62 10.13
CA ARG A 346 19.13 30.95 10.34
C ARG A 346 20.66 30.92 10.46
N GLU A 347 21.22 29.91 11.13
CA GLU A 347 22.67 29.73 11.19
C GLU A 347 23.28 29.40 9.83
N CYS A 348 22.64 28.55 9.04
CA CYS A 348 23.09 28.21 7.69
C CYS A 348 23.14 29.45 6.80
N ILE A 349 22.08 30.27 6.80
CA ILE A 349 22.02 31.51 6.03
C ILE A 349 23.13 32.47 6.46
N LYS A 350 23.36 32.65 7.77
CA LYS A 350 24.47 33.49 8.30
C LYS A 350 25.85 33.00 7.83
N LYS A 351 26.03 31.69 7.69
CA LYS A 351 27.27 31.05 7.21
C LYS A 351 27.36 31.00 5.67
N GLY A 352 26.39 31.54 4.94
CA GLY A 352 26.34 31.48 3.47
C GLY A 352 26.07 30.07 2.92
N ILE A 353 25.59 29.15 3.74
CA ILE A 353 25.26 27.78 3.34
C ILE A 353 23.89 27.78 2.69
N LYS A 354 23.80 27.25 1.46
CA LYS A 354 22.54 27.15 0.73
C LYS A 354 21.52 26.28 1.47
N VAL A 355 20.27 26.70 1.55
CA VAL A 355 19.17 25.94 2.19
C VAL A 355 18.01 25.75 1.22
N ILE A 356 17.55 24.51 1.05
CA ILE A 356 16.37 24.22 0.23
C ILE A 356 15.33 23.41 0.99
N VAL A 357 14.07 23.80 0.86
CA VAL A 357 12.96 23.19 1.59
C VAL A 357 11.87 22.73 0.61
N PRO A 358 11.92 21.46 0.15
CA PRO A 358 10.82 20.87 -0.60
C PRO A 358 9.60 20.63 0.30
N CYS A 359 8.44 21.17 -0.07
CA CYS A 359 7.17 20.94 0.61
C CYS A 359 6.14 20.28 -0.33
N HIS A 360 5.01 19.83 0.21
CA HIS A 360 3.98 19.14 -0.58
C HIS A 360 2.79 20.03 -0.99
N ARG A 361 2.70 21.26 -0.47
CA ARG A 361 1.67 22.26 -0.81
C ARG A 361 2.22 23.68 -0.78
N GLU A 362 1.75 24.53 -1.69
CA GLU A 362 2.22 25.92 -1.85
C GLU A 362 1.94 26.78 -0.61
N LEU A 363 0.71 26.71 -0.08
CA LEU A 363 0.28 27.51 1.08
C LEU A 363 1.11 27.20 2.34
N LEU A 364 1.41 25.91 2.56
CA LEU A 364 2.32 25.48 3.62
C LEU A 364 3.74 26.02 3.35
N GLY A 365 4.23 25.89 2.12
CA GLY A 365 5.54 26.39 1.71
C GLY A 365 5.71 27.89 1.95
N ARG A 366 4.70 28.71 1.66
CA ARG A 366 4.73 30.16 1.95
C ARG A 366 4.80 30.46 3.44
N SER A 367 4.03 29.72 4.24
CA SER A 367 4.04 29.85 5.70
C SER A 367 5.41 29.49 6.29
N LEU A 368 6.01 28.38 5.81
CA LEU A 368 7.37 27.97 6.17
C LEU A 368 8.41 29.00 5.74
N ALA A 369 8.32 29.51 4.51
CA ALA A 369 9.22 30.53 3.99
C ALA A 369 9.24 31.77 4.90
N LYS A 370 8.06 32.29 5.23
CA LYS A 370 7.93 33.43 6.17
C LYS A 370 8.51 33.12 7.55
N THR A 371 8.19 31.95 8.11
CA THR A 371 8.59 31.57 9.48
C THR A 371 10.10 31.33 9.60
N TRP A 372 10.72 30.80 8.54
CA TRP A 372 12.14 30.43 8.53
C TRP A 372 13.04 31.52 7.94
N GLY A 373 12.47 32.65 7.52
CA GLY A 373 13.22 33.75 6.90
C GLY A 373 13.76 33.41 5.52
N LEU A 374 13.06 32.56 4.76
CA LEU A 374 13.39 32.13 3.41
C LEU A 374 12.42 32.76 2.39
N SER A 375 12.82 32.79 1.13
CA SER A 375 11.94 33.17 0.03
C SER A 375 11.21 31.96 -0.54
N TYR A 376 9.93 32.12 -0.87
CA TYR A 376 9.20 31.14 -1.67
C TYR A 376 9.48 31.39 -3.16
N VAL A 377 9.55 30.31 -3.94
CA VAL A 377 10.08 30.34 -5.32
C VAL A 377 9.45 31.35 -6.28
N ASP A 378 8.15 31.62 -6.17
CA ASP A 378 7.48 32.54 -7.09
C ASP A 378 7.65 34.03 -6.77
N ASN A 379 8.26 34.35 -5.62
CA ASN A 379 8.61 35.71 -5.25
C ASN A 379 9.99 36.13 -5.79
N LEU A 380 10.66 35.26 -6.54
CA LEU A 380 12.03 35.45 -7.01
C LEU A 380 12.04 35.58 -8.53
N SER A 381 12.67 36.64 -9.04
CA SER A 381 13.06 36.73 -10.45
C SER A 381 14.17 35.73 -10.78
N GLN A 382 14.43 35.46 -12.06
CA GLN A 382 15.53 34.56 -12.46
C GLN A 382 16.90 35.01 -11.91
N ALA A 383 17.18 36.32 -11.89
CA ALA A 383 18.41 36.85 -11.32
C ALA A 383 18.51 36.64 -9.80
N GLN A 384 17.37 36.68 -9.10
CA GLN A 384 17.30 36.42 -7.65
C GLN A 384 17.40 34.92 -7.34
N LEU A 385 16.83 34.05 -8.17
CA LEU A 385 16.95 32.59 -8.04
C LEU A 385 18.42 32.15 -8.13
N ALA A 386 19.17 32.66 -9.11
CA ALA A 386 20.58 32.32 -9.30
C ALA A 386 21.46 32.66 -8.08
N ASN A 387 21.09 33.70 -7.32
CA ASN A 387 21.85 34.19 -6.17
C ASN A 387 21.21 33.84 -4.82
N CYS A 388 20.13 33.04 -4.78
CA CYS A 388 19.43 32.79 -3.53
C CYS A 388 20.23 31.85 -2.61
N VAL A 389 20.39 32.25 -1.35
CA VAL A 389 21.02 31.43 -0.29
C VAL A 389 20.00 30.50 0.35
N GLY A 390 18.70 30.71 0.13
CA GLY A 390 17.74 29.66 0.43
C GLY A 390 16.34 29.87 -0.13
N MET A 391 15.65 28.75 -0.34
CA MET A 391 14.37 28.70 -1.06
C MET A 391 13.45 27.63 -0.49
N VAL A 392 12.15 27.97 -0.44
CA VAL A 392 11.07 27.00 -0.23
C VAL A 392 10.28 26.82 -1.53
N LEU A 393 9.98 25.57 -1.89
CA LEU A 393 9.23 25.25 -3.09
C LEU A 393 8.38 23.99 -2.92
N CYS A 394 7.30 23.90 -3.68
CA CYS A 394 6.54 22.67 -3.80
C CYS A 394 7.38 21.62 -4.58
N VAL A 395 7.32 20.36 -4.17
CA VAL A 395 8.00 19.24 -4.83
C VAL A 395 7.61 19.11 -6.31
N ASN A 396 6.40 19.55 -6.68
CA ASN A 396 5.95 19.66 -8.08
C ASN A 396 6.88 20.50 -8.96
N SER A 397 7.61 21.44 -8.37
CA SER A 397 8.48 22.38 -9.08
C SER A 397 9.93 21.93 -9.15
N LEU A 398 10.29 20.73 -8.66
CA LEU A 398 11.65 20.19 -8.78
C LEU A 398 11.91 19.64 -10.20
N HIS A 399 11.82 20.50 -11.22
CA HIS A 399 12.24 20.18 -12.58
C HIS A 399 12.55 21.47 -13.36
N ALA A 400 13.39 21.35 -14.40
CA ALA A 400 13.88 22.48 -15.19
C ALA A 400 12.78 23.26 -15.93
N LYS A 401 11.68 22.60 -16.32
CA LYS A 401 10.54 23.24 -17.01
C LYS A 401 9.56 23.97 -16.07
N SER A 402 9.83 23.98 -14.76
CA SER A 402 8.97 24.66 -13.78
C SER A 402 9.26 26.16 -13.74
N LYS A 403 8.41 26.95 -13.07
CA LYS A 403 8.71 28.36 -12.76
C LYS A 403 9.99 28.54 -11.95
N ALA A 404 10.45 27.49 -11.27
CA ALA A 404 11.67 27.49 -10.47
C ALA A 404 12.95 27.35 -11.32
N PHE A 405 12.83 26.92 -12.59
CA PHE A 405 13.96 26.51 -13.42
C PHE A 405 14.94 25.58 -12.68
N PHE A 406 14.39 24.63 -11.92
CA PHE A 406 15.15 23.92 -10.90
C PHE A 406 16.22 22.99 -11.51
N LEU A 407 17.49 23.28 -11.22
CA LEU A 407 18.65 22.47 -11.56
C LEU A 407 19.35 22.01 -10.26
N PRO A 408 19.39 20.71 -9.95
CA PRO A 408 19.99 20.20 -8.72
C PRO A 408 21.45 20.60 -8.50
N GLU A 409 22.22 20.76 -9.58
CA GLU A 409 23.64 21.09 -9.57
C GLU A 409 23.91 22.48 -8.98
N GLU A 410 22.99 23.44 -9.17
CA GLU A 410 23.09 24.77 -8.59
C GLU A 410 22.98 24.76 -7.05
N TRP A 411 22.45 23.66 -6.49
CA TRP A 411 22.23 23.45 -5.07
C TRP A 411 23.24 22.47 -4.45
N GLN A 412 24.35 22.21 -5.14
CA GLN A 412 25.43 21.40 -4.60
C GLN A 412 25.91 21.93 -3.23
N GLY A 413 26.07 21.02 -2.26
CA GLY A 413 26.49 21.37 -0.91
C GLY A 413 25.41 22.06 -0.06
N ALA A 414 24.17 22.14 -0.53
CA ALA A 414 23.07 22.69 0.24
C ALA A 414 22.66 21.80 1.43
N VAL A 415 21.98 22.42 2.39
CA VAL A 415 21.17 21.76 3.41
C VAL A 415 19.76 21.58 2.85
N VAL A 416 19.31 20.33 2.72
CA VAL A 416 17.95 19.99 2.28
C VAL A 416 17.11 19.67 3.50
N ILE A 417 15.96 20.31 3.64
CA ILE A 417 15.05 20.10 4.77
C ILE A 417 13.69 19.65 4.23
N ILE A 418 13.23 18.50 4.70
CA ILE A 418 11.93 17.93 4.32
C ILE A 418 11.08 17.86 5.59
N ASP A 419 10.36 18.94 5.90
CA ASP A 419 9.34 18.92 6.95
C ASP A 419 8.08 18.20 6.44
N GLU A 420 7.42 17.46 7.33
CA GLU A 420 6.34 16.52 7.00
C GLU A 420 6.76 15.52 5.90
N SER A 421 7.92 14.90 6.11
CA SER A 421 8.57 14.04 5.11
C SER A 421 7.69 12.92 4.57
N GLU A 422 6.82 12.31 5.40
CA GLU A 422 5.89 11.27 4.95
C GLU A 422 4.90 11.82 3.90
N GLN A 423 4.41 13.05 4.10
CA GLN A 423 3.48 13.71 3.20
C GLN A 423 4.16 14.15 1.89
N VAL A 424 5.40 14.66 1.97
CA VAL A 424 6.19 15.04 0.78
C VAL A 424 6.46 13.83 -0.11
N ILE A 425 6.93 12.72 0.48
CA ILE A 425 7.22 11.49 -0.26
C ILE A 425 5.92 10.89 -0.84
N LYS A 426 4.83 10.82 -0.04
CA LYS A 426 3.53 10.34 -0.52
C LYS A 426 3.02 11.18 -1.69
N HIS A 427 3.10 12.51 -1.59
CA HIS A 427 2.66 13.42 -2.66
C HIS A 427 3.47 13.22 -3.94
N LEU A 428 4.80 13.21 -3.84
CA LEU A 428 5.72 12.96 -4.96
C LEU A 428 5.38 11.67 -5.71
N LEU A 429 5.08 10.58 -5.00
CA LEU A 429 4.96 9.25 -5.60
C LEU A 429 3.53 8.89 -6.02
N THR A 430 2.50 9.58 -5.49
CA THR A 430 1.10 9.20 -5.73
C THR A 430 0.23 10.30 -6.33
N CYS A 431 0.57 11.58 -6.13
CA CYS A 431 -0.31 12.68 -6.53
C CYS A 431 -0.41 12.81 -8.06
N SER A 432 -1.61 13.11 -8.56
CA SER A 432 -1.87 13.26 -10.00
C SER A 432 -1.22 14.50 -10.60
N THR A 433 -1.02 15.57 -9.82
CA THR A 433 -0.40 16.81 -10.30
C THR A 433 1.09 16.63 -10.64
N CYS A 434 1.75 15.61 -10.05
CA CYS A 434 3.11 15.25 -10.41
C CYS A 434 3.19 14.37 -11.68
N ARG A 435 2.08 13.77 -12.15
CA ARG A 435 2.09 12.73 -13.20
C ARG A 435 2.87 13.12 -14.46
N LYS A 436 2.70 14.37 -14.91
CA LYS A 436 3.33 14.85 -16.16
C LYS A 436 4.85 14.90 -16.05
N HIS A 437 5.38 15.32 -14.91
CA HIS A 437 6.81 15.56 -14.71
C HIS A 437 7.43 14.60 -13.67
N ARG A 438 6.74 13.52 -13.25
CA ARG A 438 7.13 12.71 -12.09
C ARG A 438 8.53 12.14 -12.23
N VAL A 439 8.90 11.68 -13.42
CA VAL A 439 10.23 11.13 -13.70
C VAL A 439 11.30 12.20 -13.49
N ALA A 440 11.14 13.39 -14.09
CA ALA A 440 12.04 14.52 -13.91
C ALA A 440 12.12 14.98 -12.45
N ILE A 441 11.01 14.98 -11.72
CA ILE A 441 10.96 15.33 -10.29
C ILE A 441 11.73 14.32 -9.44
N ILE A 442 11.54 13.01 -9.67
CA ILE A 442 12.26 11.96 -8.94
C ILE A 442 13.76 12.06 -9.21
N LYS A 443 14.16 12.25 -10.48
CA LYS A 443 15.57 12.44 -10.85
C LYS A 443 16.17 13.66 -10.15
N SER A 444 15.49 14.80 -10.21
CA SER A 444 15.95 16.06 -9.62
C SER A 444 16.09 15.97 -8.10
N LEU A 445 15.10 15.35 -7.43
CA LEU A 445 15.18 15.12 -5.99
C LEU A 445 16.33 14.16 -5.64
N SER A 446 16.50 13.08 -6.41
CA SER A 446 17.58 12.11 -6.17
C SER A 446 18.95 12.77 -6.31
N ALA A 447 19.17 13.55 -7.37
CA ALA A 447 20.39 14.33 -7.57
C ALA A 447 20.60 15.37 -6.46
N LEU A 448 19.56 16.11 -6.08
CA LEU A 448 19.63 17.10 -5.01
C LEU A 448 20.08 16.46 -3.69
N LEU A 449 19.46 15.35 -3.29
CA LEU A 449 19.78 14.65 -2.05
C LEU A 449 21.19 14.04 -2.08
N ALA A 450 21.62 13.53 -3.24
CA ALA A 450 22.98 13.00 -3.44
C ALA A 450 24.06 14.09 -3.42
N LEU A 451 23.74 15.32 -3.87
CA LEU A 451 24.64 16.48 -3.86
C LEU A 451 24.57 17.29 -2.55
N ALA A 452 23.58 17.02 -1.70
CA ALA A 452 23.38 17.73 -0.45
C ALA A 452 24.51 17.46 0.54
N ARG A 453 24.94 18.54 1.23
CA ARG A 453 25.82 18.46 2.39
C ARG A 453 25.11 17.78 3.56
N ARG A 454 23.82 18.06 3.74
CA ARG A 454 22.99 17.52 4.82
C ARG A 454 21.54 17.44 4.41
N VAL A 455 20.86 16.40 4.89
CA VAL A 455 19.43 16.18 4.73
C VAL A 455 18.79 16.02 6.10
N ILE A 456 17.80 16.85 6.40
CA ILE A 456 17.01 16.80 7.63
C ILE A 456 15.57 16.46 7.24
N ALA A 457 15.06 15.34 7.71
CA ALA A 457 13.68 14.92 7.48
C ALA A 457 12.93 14.83 8.81
N ALA A 458 11.78 15.50 8.92
CA ALA A 458 11.02 15.55 10.16
C ALA A 458 9.57 15.12 9.94
N ASP A 459 9.04 14.27 10.82
CA ASP A 459 7.64 13.86 10.82
C ASP A 459 7.18 13.40 12.22
N ALA A 460 5.88 13.43 12.49
CA ALA A 460 5.34 12.81 13.71
C ALA A 460 5.18 11.30 13.53
N ASP A 461 4.84 10.87 12.32
CA ASP A 461 4.52 9.49 11.97
C ASP A 461 5.66 8.82 11.19
N LEU A 462 6.92 9.26 11.43
CA LEU A 462 8.08 8.80 10.68
C LEU A 462 8.18 7.27 10.66
N SER A 463 8.29 6.69 9.46
CA SER A 463 8.28 5.25 9.25
C SER A 463 9.54 4.72 8.56
N ASP A 464 9.79 3.42 8.70
CA ASP A 464 10.87 2.70 7.98
C ASP A 464 10.83 2.91 6.47
N LEU A 465 9.65 3.21 5.92
CA LEU A 465 9.48 3.49 4.51
C LEU A 465 10.27 4.74 4.11
N SER A 466 10.05 5.84 4.82
CA SER A 466 10.70 7.11 4.55
C SER A 466 12.17 7.07 4.94
N VAL A 467 12.51 6.35 6.01
CA VAL A 467 13.90 6.10 6.42
C VAL A 467 14.67 5.35 5.34
N ASP A 468 14.17 4.18 4.90
CA ASP A 468 14.82 3.39 3.84
C ASP A 468 14.98 4.22 2.55
N PHE A 469 13.93 4.95 2.18
CA PHE A 469 13.91 5.74 0.94
C PHE A 469 14.96 6.87 0.96
N LEU A 470 15.03 7.64 2.05
CA LEU A 470 15.99 8.73 2.17
C LEU A 470 17.41 8.24 2.40
N GLU A 471 17.62 7.15 3.17
CA GLU A 471 18.94 6.52 3.31
C GLU A 471 19.52 6.10 1.97
N GLU A 472 18.70 5.51 1.08
CA GLU A 472 19.12 5.07 -0.25
C GLU A 472 19.44 6.27 -1.17
N LEU A 473 18.60 7.31 -1.19
CA LEU A 473 18.83 8.48 -2.05
C LEU A 473 19.99 9.37 -1.58
N VAL A 474 20.18 9.53 -0.27
CA VAL A 474 21.30 10.29 0.29
C VAL A 474 22.59 9.47 0.25
N ASN A 475 22.48 8.14 0.23
CA ASN A 475 23.59 7.20 0.37
C ASN A 475 24.38 7.45 1.68
N ALA A 476 23.66 7.60 2.79
CA ALA A 476 24.25 7.82 4.11
C ALA A 476 23.37 7.20 5.20
N LYS A 477 24.00 6.64 6.25
CA LYS A 477 23.30 6.07 7.39
C LYS A 477 22.52 7.17 8.15
N PRO A 478 21.24 6.96 8.47
CA PRO A 478 20.45 7.94 9.22
C PRO A 478 20.83 7.91 10.70
N ARG A 479 20.93 9.10 11.30
CA ARG A 479 20.77 9.28 12.75
C ARG A 479 19.33 9.70 13.01
N ILE A 480 18.64 8.93 13.84
CA ILE A 480 17.20 9.07 14.07
C ILE A 480 16.99 9.57 15.51
N LEU A 481 16.36 10.72 15.67
CA LEU A 481 15.88 11.23 16.95
C LEU A 481 14.41 10.86 17.09
N VAL A 482 14.04 10.20 18.19
CA VAL A 482 12.66 9.84 18.52
C VAL A 482 12.28 10.52 19.82
N ASN A 483 11.23 11.35 19.78
CA ASN A 483 10.66 11.96 20.97
C ASN A 483 9.41 11.18 21.39
N ASP A 484 9.47 10.52 22.53
CA ASP A 484 8.40 9.67 23.08
C ASP A 484 7.35 10.46 23.90
N TYR A 485 7.41 11.79 23.88
CA TYR A 485 6.51 12.67 24.64
C TYR A 485 5.02 12.43 24.32
N LYS A 486 4.19 12.41 25.37
CA LYS A 486 2.73 12.31 25.30
C LYS A 486 2.12 13.53 25.97
N TYR A 487 1.09 14.10 25.34
CA TYR A 487 0.37 15.24 25.90
C TYR A 487 -0.59 14.78 26.99
N GLU A 488 -0.35 15.20 28.23
CA GLU A 488 -1.31 15.06 29.33
C GLU A 488 -2.22 16.30 29.40
N GLY A 489 -3.53 16.10 29.59
CA GLY A 489 -4.50 17.19 29.78
C GLY A 489 -5.01 17.90 28.51
N GLN A 490 -4.67 17.44 27.29
CA GLN A 490 -5.20 17.96 26.01
C GLN A 490 -6.12 16.95 25.29
N GLU A 491 -6.69 16.01 26.03
CA GLU A 491 -7.57 14.96 25.53
C GLU A 491 -8.88 15.57 24.99
N TRP A 492 -9.47 14.92 23.99
CA TRP A 492 -10.77 15.30 23.45
C TRP A 492 -11.77 14.22 23.82
N ASP A 493 -13.00 14.63 24.12
CA ASP A 493 -14.13 13.71 24.10
C ASP A 493 -14.66 13.58 22.68
N VAL A 494 -14.58 12.35 22.15
CA VAL A 494 -14.98 12.01 20.79
C VAL A 494 -16.18 11.08 20.84
N PHE A 495 -17.35 11.58 20.44
CA PHE A 495 -18.58 10.81 20.30
C PHE A 495 -18.71 10.28 18.88
N SER A 496 -18.65 8.95 18.73
CA SER A 496 -18.62 8.27 17.44
C SER A 496 -19.95 7.58 17.13
N TYR A 497 -20.57 7.94 16.01
CA TYR A 497 -21.90 7.47 15.60
C TYR A 497 -21.84 6.56 14.39
N ASN A 498 -22.82 5.66 14.27
CA ASN A 498 -22.90 4.68 13.18
C ASN A 498 -23.56 5.22 11.89
N LYS A 499 -24.29 6.33 11.99
CA LYS A 499 -24.97 6.99 10.87
C LYS A 499 -24.52 8.46 10.74
N PRO A 500 -24.29 8.97 9.52
CA PRO A 500 -24.06 10.40 9.31
C PRO A 500 -25.32 11.24 9.63
N GLU A 501 -26.51 10.64 9.54
CA GLU A 501 -27.77 11.28 9.89
C GLU A 501 -27.83 11.66 11.38
N THR A 502 -27.29 10.83 12.28
CA THR A 502 -27.18 11.15 13.71
C THR A 502 -26.31 12.38 13.95
N VAL A 503 -25.19 12.51 13.24
CA VAL A 503 -24.29 13.68 13.35
C VAL A 503 -24.98 14.94 12.85
N LEU A 504 -25.77 14.84 11.78
CA LEU A 504 -26.58 15.96 11.28
C LEU A 504 -27.64 16.39 12.30
N ALA A 505 -28.37 15.45 12.90
CA ALA A 505 -29.36 15.75 13.93
C ALA A 505 -28.72 16.49 15.12
N LYS A 506 -27.59 16.00 15.62
CA LYS A 506 -26.84 16.63 16.73
C LYS A 506 -26.29 18.02 16.36
N LEU A 507 -25.89 18.22 15.10
CA LEU A 507 -25.49 19.53 14.59
C LEU A 507 -26.66 20.51 14.62
N VAL A 508 -27.84 20.10 14.14
CA VAL A 508 -29.05 20.92 14.15
C VAL A 508 -29.47 21.26 15.58
N GLU A 509 -29.52 20.27 16.49
CA GLU A 509 -29.82 20.49 17.92
C GLU A 509 -28.89 21.54 18.55
N SER A 510 -27.60 21.51 18.21
CA SER A 510 -26.61 22.46 18.76
C SER A 510 -26.80 23.87 18.19
N VAL A 511 -27.14 23.99 16.90
CA VAL A 511 -27.46 25.28 16.26
C VAL A 511 -28.75 25.87 16.84
N GLU A 512 -29.79 25.06 17.07
CA GLU A 512 -31.05 25.47 17.71
C GLU A 512 -30.82 25.97 19.15
N ALA A 513 -29.89 25.35 19.86
CA ALA A 513 -29.48 25.79 21.20
C ALA A 513 -28.60 27.07 21.19
N GLY A 514 -28.28 27.63 20.03
CA GLY A 514 -27.47 28.84 19.89
C GLY A 514 -25.97 28.62 20.09
N GLU A 515 -25.52 27.36 20.10
CA GLU A 515 -24.10 27.02 20.25
C GLU A 515 -23.30 27.38 19.00
N LYS A 516 -22.01 27.69 19.18
CA LYS A 516 -21.08 27.97 18.08
C LYS A 516 -20.31 26.70 17.74
N VAL A 517 -20.26 26.32 16.47
CA VAL A 517 -19.80 24.97 16.08
C VAL A 517 -18.86 24.97 14.88
N PHE A 518 -17.98 23.97 14.81
CA PHE A 518 -17.05 23.77 13.70
C PHE A 518 -17.38 22.48 12.95
N VAL A 519 -17.56 22.54 11.62
CA VAL A 519 -18.01 21.40 10.82
C VAL A 519 -16.93 20.96 9.84
N CYS A 520 -16.46 19.73 9.99
CA CYS A 520 -15.46 19.06 9.17
C CYS A 520 -16.14 18.14 8.14
N VAL A 521 -16.14 18.54 6.87
CA VAL A 521 -16.82 17.82 5.79
C VAL A 521 -15.83 17.31 4.75
N SER A 522 -15.79 16.00 4.48
CA SER A 522 -14.77 15.41 3.58
C SER A 522 -15.04 15.63 2.07
N GLY A 523 -16.12 16.31 1.70
CA GLY A 523 -16.54 16.54 0.31
C GLY A 523 -16.90 18.01 0.05
N GLN A 524 -16.67 18.47 -1.18
CA GLN A 524 -16.93 19.85 -1.62
C GLN A 524 -17.92 19.94 -2.77
N LYS A 525 -17.98 18.92 -3.63
CA LYS A 525 -18.69 18.99 -4.92
C LYS A 525 -20.18 19.33 -4.75
N PRO A 526 -20.79 20.09 -5.69
CA PRO A 526 -22.21 20.43 -5.65
C PRO A 526 -23.14 19.19 -5.59
N ASN A 527 -22.71 18.07 -6.17
CA ASN A 527 -23.46 16.81 -6.15
C ASN A 527 -23.16 15.93 -4.91
N SER A 528 -22.40 16.42 -3.94
CA SER A 528 -22.09 15.71 -2.69
C SER A 528 -23.18 15.95 -1.66
N LEU A 529 -23.78 14.87 -1.15
CA LEU A 529 -24.85 14.98 -0.14
C LEU A 529 -24.31 15.60 1.16
N TRP A 530 -23.17 15.10 1.61
CA TRP A 530 -22.41 15.62 2.74
C TRP A 530 -21.30 16.53 2.21
N GLY A 531 -21.65 17.50 1.37
CA GLY A 531 -20.70 18.47 0.79
C GLY A 531 -20.74 19.80 1.54
N THR A 532 -19.66 20.57 1.52
CA THR A 532 -19.62 21.91 2.14
C THR A 532 -20.77 22.81 1.67
N GLN A 533 -21.05 22.83 0.36
CA GLN A 533 -22.12 23.65 -0.23
C GLN A 533 -23.54 23.18 0.18
N THR A 534 -23.78 21.87 0.18
CA THR A 534 -25.09 21.30 0.54
C THR A 534 -25.41 21.52 2.01
N VAL A 535 -24.43 21.33 2.89
CA VAL A 535 -24.59 21.57 4.33
C VAL A 535 -24.75 23.06 4.64
N GLU A 536 -23.99 23.94 3.97
CA GLU A 536 -24.16 25.40 4.11
C GLU A 536 -25.58 25.82 3.76
N LYS A 537 -26.11 25.39 2.61
CA LYS A 537 -27.45 25.78 2.18
C LYS A 537 -28.54 25.18 3.06
N TYR A 538 -28.40 23.92 3.48
CA TYR A 538 -29.34 23.30 4.42
C TYR A 538 -29.45 24.09 5.73
N LEU A 539 -28.33 24.52 6.29
CA LEU A 539 -28.32 25.31 7.52
C LEU A 539 -28.86 26.73 7.31
N LYS A 540 -28.57 27.39 6.18
CA LYS A 540 -29.12 28.72 5.87
C LYS A 540 -30.63 28.71 5.62
N GLU A 541 -31.17 27.66 5.00
CA GLU A 541 -32.62 27.53 4.79
C GLU A 541 -33.37 27.27 6.11
N GLY A 542 -32.77 26.48 7.01
CA GLY A 542 -33.34 26.23 8.35
C GLY A 542 -33.14 27.38 9.33
N PHE A 543 -32.01 28.10 9.23
CA PHE A 543 -31.59 29.17 10.15
C PHE A 543 -31.06 30.39 9.36
N PRO A 544 -31.94 31.24 8.81
CA PRO A 544 -31.54 32.36 7.96
C PRO A 544 -30.60 33.39 8.59
N ASP A 545 -30.70 33.56 9.92
CA ASP A 545 -29.89 34.52 10.67
C ASP A 545 -28.51 33.97 11.10
N LEU A 546 -28.23 32.69 10.83
CA LEU A 546 -27.00 32.03 11.25
C LEU A 546 -25.80 32.54 10.43
N SER A 547 -24.78 33.07 11.12
CA SER A 547 -23.55 33.53 10.47
C SER A 547 -22.61 32.36 10.15
N ILE A 548 -22.55 31.95 8.87
CA ILE A 548 -21.75 30.81 8.40
C ILE A 548 -20.55 31.26 7.56
N LEU A 549 -19.36 30.73 7.88
CA LEU A 549 -18.16 30.81 7.05
C LEU A 549 -17.85 29.46 6.39
N ARG A 550 -17.94 29.37 5.06
CA ARG A 550 -17.48 28.20 4.29
C ARG A 550 -16.03 28.35 3.85
N ILE A 551 -15.22 27.33 4.13
CA ILE A 551 -13.79 27.24 3.79
C ILE A 551 -13.50 25.95 3.01
N ASP A 552 -13.27 26.09 1.72
CA ASP A 552 -12.88 25.03 0.81
C ASP A 552 -11.99 25.56 -0.32
N SER A 553 -11.50 24.67 -1.19
CA SER A 553 -10.56 25.06 -2.26
C SER A 553 -11.12 26.14 -3.19
N GLU A 554 -12.44 26.19 -3.37
CA GLU A 554 -13.12 27.18 -4.19
C GLU A 554 -13.22 28.54 -3.49
N THR A 555 -13.72 28.56 -2.26
CA THR A 555 -13.91 29.80 -1.49
C THR A 555 -12.61 30.47 -1.08
N THR A 556 -11.54 29.70 -0.84
CA THR A 556 -10.22 30.26 -0.48
C THR A 556 -9.55 31.00 -1.64
N GLY A 557 -9.82 30.60 -2.89
CA GLY A 557 -9.29 31.23 -4.11
C GLY A 557 -10.28 32.20 -4.76
N GLN A 558 -11.46 32.40 -4.17
CA GLN A 558 -12.50 33.26 -4.72
C GLN A 558 -12.31 34.71 -4.31
N ILE A 559 -11.95 35.57 -5.27
CA ILE A 559 -11.88 37.01 -5.04
C ILE A 559 -13.25 37.52 -4.57
N GLY A 560 -13.26 38.32 -3.50
CA GLY A 560 -14.48 38.90 -2.91
C GLY A 560 -15.21 38.00 -1.89
N HIS A 561 -14.82 36.73 -1.73
CA HIS A 561 -15.42 35.87 -0.70
C HIS A 561 -14.77 36.10 0.69
N PRO A 562 -15.50 36.02 1.81
CA PRO A 562 -14.92 36.20 3.16
C PRO A 562 -13.77 35.23 3.47
N ALA A 563 -13.83 34.01 2.93
CA ALA A 563 -12.78 33.00 3.06
C ALA A 563 -11.56 33.23 2.15
N HIS A 564 -11.57 34.26 1.29
CA HIS A 564 -10.43 34.57 0.42
C HIS A 564 -9.17 34.84 1.26
N GLY A 565 -8.11 34.07 1.00
CA GLY A 565 -6.86 34.17 1.75
C GLY A 565 -7.01 33.91 3.26
N VAL A 566 -8.09 33.26 3.72
CA VAL A 566 -8.38 33.10 5.15
C VAL A 566 -7.34 32.28 5.90
N ILE A 567 -6.59 31.43 5.20
CA ILE A 567 -5.63 30.49 5.80
C ILE A 567 -4.59 31.23 6.67
N SER A 568 -4.10 32.40 6.24
CA SER A 568 -3.11 33.18 7.01
C SER A 568 -3.69 34.01 8.14
N ARG A 569 -5.02 34.13 8.23
CA ARG A 569 -5.75 34.99 9.19
C ARG A 569 -6.92 34.27 9.86
N ILE A 570 -6.90 32.93 9.86
CA ILE A 570 -8.05 32.11 10.26
C ILE A 570 -8.43 32.36 11.72
N ASN A 571 -7.44 32.58 12.59
CA ASN A 571 -7.64 32.88 14.01
C ASN A 571 -8.31 34.24 14.25
N GLU A 572 -8.19 35.19 13.31
CA GLU A 572 -8.83 36.51 13.41
C GLU A 572 -10.26 36.51 12.82
N VAL A 573 -10.50 35.64 11.83
CA VAL A 573 -11.75 35.62 11.06
C VAL A 573 -12.74 34.62 11.66
N ALA A 574 -12.32 33.42 12.04
CA ALA A 574 -13.19 32.37 12.55
C ALA A 574 -14.05 32.77 13.76
N PRO A 575 -13.56 33.55 14.76
CA PRO A 575 -14.36 33.96 15.91
C PRO A 575 -15.55 34.88 15.58
N ARG A 576 -15.61 35.44 14.36
CA ARG A 576 -16.69 36.36 13.93
C ARG A 576 -17.94 35.62 13.43
N TYR A 577 -17.89 34.30 13.39
CA TYR A 577 -18.93 33.45 12.82
C TYR A 577 -19.46 32.49 13.87
N ASP A 578 -20.74 32.17 13.74
CA ASP A 578 -21.40 31.20 14.58
C ASP A 578 -21.00 29.78 14.22
N LEU A 579 -20.77 29.58 12.92
CA LEU A 579 -20.48 28.28 12.37
C LEU A 579 -19.43 28.37 11.26
N VAL A 580 -18.43 27.49 11.32
CA VAL A 580 -17.42 27.35 10.26
C VAL A 580 -17.56 25.98 9.62
N ILE A 581 -17.78 25.93 8.31
CA ILE A 581 -17.77 24.68 7.52
C ILE A 581 -16.47 24.60 6.76
N SER A 582 -15.69 23.55 6.98
CA SER A 582 -14.42 23.34 6.28
C SER A 582 -14.43 22.06 5.46
N SER A 583 -13.64 22.06 4.38
CA SER A 583 -13.16 20.84 3.72
C SER A 583 -11.72 20.48 4.17
N PRO A 584 -11.17 19.32 3.80
CA PRO A 584 -9.78 18.94 4.11
C PRO A 584 -8.73 19.86 3.45
N SER A 585 -9.13 20.82 2.61
CA SER A 585 -8.23 21.88 2.13
C SER A 585 -7.57 22.64 3.28
N LEU A 586 -8.26 22.77 4.43
CA LEU A 586 -7.74 23.44 5.62
C LEU A 586 -6.75 22.58 6.44
N CYS A 587 -6.60 21.28 6.14
CA CYS A 587 -5.71 20.40 6.91
C CYS A 587 -4.25 20.89 6.96
N THR A 588 -3.81 21.69 6.00
CA THR A 588 -2.42 22.13 5.86
C THR A 588 -2.28 23.64 6.03
N GLY A 589 -1.36 24.09 6.90
CA GLY A 589 -0.80 25.45 6.84
C GLY A 589 -1.24 26.53 7.87
N SER A 590 -2.07 26.24 8.89
CA SER A 590 -2.56 27.22 9.88
C SER A 590 -3.33 26.61 11.08
N SER A 591 -2.67 26.39 12.22
CA SER A 591 -3.34 25.97 13.49
C SER A 591 -4.52 26.90 13.84
N ILE A 592 -5.72 26.35 14.12
CA ILE A 592 -6.87 27.16 14.58
C ILE A 592 -6.85 27.22 16.11
N GLU A 593 -6.35 28.32 16.64
CA GLU A 593 -6.14 28.60 18.06
C GLU A 593 -7.21 29.56 18.57
N VAL A 594 -8.46 29.21 18.27
CA VAL A 594 -9.64 29.88 18.79
C VAL A 594 -10.16 29.05 19.96
N PHE A 595 -10.01 29.56 21.17
CA PHE A 595 -10.42 28.89 22.42
C PHE A 595 -11.70 29.51 22.97
N ASP A 596 -12.51 28.70 23.65
CA ASP A 596 -13.74 29.11 24.34
C ASP A 596 -14.80 29.76 23.42
N HIS A 597 -14.70 29.53 22.11
CA HIS A 597 -15.67 30.01 21.10
C HIS A 597 -16.52 28.87 20.57
N PHE A 598 -15.90 27.88 19.90
CA PHE A 598 -16.60 26.74 19.35
C PHE A 598 -16.75 25.65 20.41
N SER A 599 -17.99 25.34 20.81
CA SER A 599 -18.29 24.31 21.82
C SER A 599 -18.18 22.90 21.26
N LYS A 600 -18.41 22.70 19.96
CA LYS A 600 -18.47 21.38 19.32
C LYS A 600 -17.84 21.36 17.93
N VAL A 601 -17.33 20.19 17.57
CA VAL A 601 -16.80 19.84 16.25
C VAL A 601 -17.61 18.69 15.65
N PHE A 602 -18.18 18.88 14.47
CA PHE A 602 -18.95 17.85 13.76
C PHE A 602 -18.16 17.29 12.57
N GLY A 603 -17.87 15.99 12.56
CA GLY A 603 -17.02 15.35 11.54
C GLY A 603 -17.75 14.34 10.65
N PHE A 604 -17.78 14.60 9.34
CA PHE A 604 -18.36 13.69 8.33
C PHE A 604 -17.27 12.95 7.54
N GLY A 605 -16.79 11.84 8.08
CA GLY A 605 -15.78 10.97 7.46
C GLY A 605 -16.39 9.91 6.55
N THR A 606 -16.67 10.26 5.29
CA THR A 606 -17.32 9.35 4.32
C THR A 606 -16.37 8.36 3.62
N GLY A 607 -15.10 8.29 4.03
CA GLY A 607 -14.12 7.38 3.44
C GLY A 607 -13.56 7.85 2.08
N VAL A 608 -13.58 9.17 1.83
CA VAL A 608 -12.98 9.81 0.64
C VAL A 608 -11.49 10.10 0.85
N VAL A 609 -11.14 10.69 1.99
CA VAL A 609 -9.75 10.93 2.44
C VAL A 609 -9.25 9.76 3.28
N ASP A 610 -7.93 9.60 3.42
CA ASP A 610 -7.36 8.54 4.25
C ASP A 610 -7.51 8.82 5.77
N PRO A 611 -7.40 7.79 6.63
CA PRO A 611 -7.60 7.94 8.07
C PRO A 611 -6.71 8.99 8.75
N ASN A 612 -5.43 9.09 8.38
CA ASN A 612 -4.52 10.07 9.00
C ASN A 612 -4.95 11.50 8.64
N THR A 613 -5.26 11.74 7.36
CA THR A 613 -5.80 13.03 6.91
C THR A 613 -7.07 13.41 7.68
N MET A 614 -7.96 12.45 7.95
CA MET A 614 -9.18 12.72 8.72
C MET A 614 -8.89 13.06 10.19
N ARG A 615 -7.97 12.35 10.87
CA ARG A 615 -7.57 12.70 12.24
C ARG A 615 -6.94 14.09 12.31
N GLN A 616 -6.04 14.40 11.37
CA GLN A 616 -5.46 15.74 11.26
C GLN A 616 -6.51 16.82 11.02
N PHE A 617 -7.57 16.48 10.29
CA PHE A 617 -8.67 17.41 10.04
C PHE A 617 -9.48 17.71 11.31
N LEU A 618 -9.82 16.69 12.08
CA LEU A 618 -10.50 16.83 13.38
C LEU A 618 -9.64 17.56 14.42
N ALA A 619 -8.32 17.41 14.32
CA ALA A 619 -7.34 18.08 15.17
C ALA A 619 -7.14 19.57 14.87
N ARG A 620 -7.85 20.10 13.86
CA ARG A 620 -7.56 21.42 13.31
C ARG A 620 -7.96 22.54 14.25
N LEU A 621 -9.16 22.44 14.84
CA LEU A 621 -9.53 23.24 15.99
C LEU A 621 -8.74 22.70 17.20
N ARG A 622 -7.96 23.57 17.84
CA ARG A 622 -7.05 23.18 18.93
C ARG A 622 -7.72 23.12 20.29
N ASP A 623 -8.88 23.74 20.44
CA ASP A 623 -9.61 23.72 21.70
C ASP A 623 -9.96 22.27 22.07
N SER A 624 -9.48 21.86 23.25
CA SER A 624 -9.74 20.54 23.82
C SER A 624 -11.09 20.47 24.55
N LYS A 625 -11.66 21.63 24.95
CA LYS A 625 -12.99 21.69 25.55
C LYS A 625 -14.10 21.42 24.52
N ALA A 626 -13.80 21.63 23.24
CA ALA A 626 -14.76 21.39 22.17
C ALA A 626 -14.99 19.88 21.96
N GLU A 627 -16.21 19.40 22.20
CA GLU A 627 -16.56 17.99 22.00
C GLU A 627 -16.55 17.63 20.50
N ARG A 628 -16.17 16.41 20.14
CA ARG A 628 -16.07 15.96 18.74
C ARG A 628 -17.13 14.92 18.43
N HIS A 629 -18.16 15.28 17.69
CA HIS A 629 -19.24 14.41 17.22
C HIS A 629 -18.95 13.95 15.79
N ILE A 630 -18.69 12.65 15.59
CA ILE A 630 -18.16 12.15 14.32
C ILE A 630 -18.93 10.95 13.77
N TYR A 631 -19.03 10.90 12.45
CA TYR A 631 -19.37 9.70 11.70
C TYR A 631 -18.18 9.29 10.84
N MET A 632 -17.83 8.01 10.91
CA MET A 632 -16.81 7.41 10.04
C MET A 632 -17.40 6.20 9.32
N ALA A 633 -17.31 6.19 7.99
CA ALA A 633 -17.71 5.06 7.17
C ALA A 633 -16.92 3.79 7.54
N LYS A 634 -17.58 2.62 7.57
CA LYS A 634 -16.91 1.35 7.90
C LYS A 634 -15.69 1.09 7.01
N THR A 635 -15.86 1.33 5.71
CA THR A 635 -14.82 1.18 4.69
C THR A 635 -14.73 2.43 3.84
N GLY A 636 -13.54 2.72 3.35
CA GLY A 636 -13.28 3.77 2.38
C GLY A 636 -13.45 3.30 0.95
N HIS A 637 -13.41 4.26 0.02
CA HIS A 637 -13.66 3.99 -1.41
C HIS A 637 -12.48 4.36 -2.33
N SER A 638 -11.52 5.14 -1.83
CA SER A 638 -10.39 5.67 -2.61
C SER A 638 -9.20 4.71 -2.66
N TYR A 639 -9.34 3.54 -3.29
CA TYR A 639 -8.23 2.58 -3.46
C TYR A 639 -7.26 3.00 -4.57
N MET A 640 -5.98 2.72 -4.38
CA MET A 640 -4.91 2.95 -5.35
C MET A 640 -4.46 1.65 -6.03
N ALA A 641 -4.03 1.73 -7.29
CA ALA A 641 -3.42 0.65 -8.07
C ALA A 641 -4.15 -0.71 -7.93
N GLY A 642 -5.45 -0.73 -8.22
CA GLY A 642 -6.26 -1.95 -8.20
C GLY A 642 -6.60 -2.48 -6.80
N GLY A 643 -6.29 -1.74 -5.72
CA GLY A 643 -6.64 -2.12 -4.35
C GLY A 643 -5.82 -3.30 -3.81
N LEU A 644 -4.62 -3.54 -4.34
CA LEU A 644 -3.74 -4.60 -3.84
C LEU A 644 -3.18 -4.22 -2.47
N LEU A 645 -3.13 -5.20 -1.57
CA LEU A 645 -2.68 -5.03 -0.18
C LEU A 645 -1.26 -5.56 0.07
N SER A 646 -0.66 -6.29 -0.87
CA SER A 646 0.68 -6.88 -0.75
C SER A 646 1.65 -6.24 -1.73
N ILE A 647 2.84 -5.89 -1.23
CA ILE A 647 3.91 -5.23 -2.01
C ILE A 647 4.37 -6.13 -3.16
N ASP A 648 4.69 -7.39 -2.87
CA ASP A 648 5.16 -8.35 -3.88
C ASP A 648 4.11 -8.60 -4.95
N LYS A 649 2.84 -8.76 -4.55
CA LYS A 649 1.73 -8.93 -5.51
C LYS A 649 1.59 -7.69 -6.40
N LEU A 650 1.70 -6.48 -5.82
CA LEU A 650 1.60 -5.22 -6.54
C LEU A 650 2.75 -5.06 -7.55
N LEU A 651 4.01 -5.22 -7.14
CA LEU A 651 5.17 -5.05 -8.02
C LEU A 651 5.19 -6.09 -9.13
N ASN A 652 4.92 -7.36 -8.81
CA ASN A 652 4.86 -8.42 -9.83
C ASN A 652 3.73 -8.17 -10.84
N SER A 653 2.60 -7.65 -10.39
CA SER A 653 1.49 -7.31 -11.29
C SER A 653 1.84 -6.12 -12.18
N GLN A 654 2.43 -5.06 -11.62
CA GLN A 654 2.95 -3.92 -12.38
C GLN A 654 3.94 -4.37 -13.45
N GLN A 655 4.92 -5.21 -13.09
CA GLN A 655 5.92 -5.78 -13.98
C GLN A 655 5.29 -6.53 -15.17
N ARG A 656 4.29 -7.41 -14.92
CA ARG A 656 3.63 -8.17 -15.98
C ARG A 656 2.82 -7.28 -16.92
N VAL A 657 2.06 -6.33 -16.36
CA VAL A 657 1.19 -5.45 -17.15
C VAL A 657 2.01 -4.49 -17.99
N ILE A 658 3.05 -3.85 -17.42
CA ILE A 658 3.89 -2.91 -18.17
C ILE A 658 4.68 -3.63 -19.27
N ARG A 659 5.23 -4.81 -19.00
CA ARG A 659 5.92 -5.62 -20.00
C ARG A 659 5.00 -5.97 -21.16
N SER A 660 3.75 -6.35 -20.88
CA SER A 660 2.76 -6.64 -21.92
C SER A 660 2.45 -5.43 -22.80
N GLN A 661 2.33 -4.23 -22.20
CA GLN A 661 2.10 -2.99 -22.94
C GLN A 661 3.31 -2.58 -23.78
N ILE A 662 4.52 -2.63 -23.21
CA ILE A 662 5.77 -2.30 -23.92
C ILE A 662 5.99 -3.26 -25.09
N LEU A 663 5.76 -4.56 -24.92
CA LEU A 663 5.84 -5.53 -26.02
C LEU A 663 4.85 -5.24 -27.16
N ALA A 664 3.67 -4.71 -26.85
CA ALA A 664 2.72 -4.30 -27.88
C ALA A 664 3.20 -3.06 -28.64
N LEU A 665 3.80 -2.10 -27.94
CA LEU A 665 4.35 -0.89 -28.54
C LEU A 665 5.62 -1.15 -29.37
N GLN A 666 6.48 -2.08 -28.93
CA GLN A 666 7.63 -2.56 -29.70
C GLN A 666 7.18 -3.16 -31.04
N LYS A 667 6.14 -4.01 -31.02
CA LYS A 667 5.55 -4.58 -32.24
C LYS A 667 4.97 -3.52 -33.17
N ALA A 668 4.52 -2.39 -32.63
CA ALA A 668 4.03 -1.26 -33.39
C ALA A 668 5.17 -0.33 -33.89
N GLY A 669 6.43 -0.71 -33.72
CA GLY A 669 7.58 -0.05 -34.33
C GLY A 669 8.09 1.20 -33.61
N ILE A 670 8.07 1.23 -32.27
CA ILE A 670 8.72 2.30 -31.49
C ILE A 670 10.21 1.96 -31.27
N PRO A 671 11.16 2.62 -31.96
CA PRO A 671 12.59 2.30 -31.88
C PRO A 671 13.17 2.50 -30.48
N GLU A 672 12.70 3.50 -29.74
CA GLU A 672 13.15 3.84 -28.38
C GLU A 672 12.86 2.73 -27.36
N LEU A 673 12.00 1.78 -27.71
CA LEU A 673 11.67 0.62 -26.88
C LEU A 673 12.34 -0.66 -27.40
N MET A 674 13.05 -0.66 -28.53
CA MET A 674 13.65 -1.86 -29.13
C MET A 674 15.00 -2.20 -28.47
N GLY A 675 15.19 -3.45 -27.98
CA GLY A 675 16.53 -3.98 -27.66
C GLY A 675 16.92 -4.26 -26.20
N GLY A 676 15.98 -4.45 -25.25
CA GLY A 676 16.37 -4.77 -23.86
C GLY A 676 15.36 -5.60 -23.05
N ALA A 677 15.86 -6.24 -21.98
CA ALA A 677 15.01 -6.87 -20.98
C ALA A 677 14.18 -5.80 -20.24
N VAL A 678 12.86 -5.84 -20.41
CA VAL A 678 11.93 -4.87 -19.82
C VAL A 678 11.62 -5.25 -18.37
N THR A 679 12.54 -4.95 -17.46
CA THR A 679 12.25 -4.96 -16.02
C THR A 679 11.76 -3.57 -15.60
N ILE A 680 10.83 -3.54 -14.66
CA ILE A 680 10.25 -2.32 -14.09
C ILE A 680 11.34 -1.49 -13.41
N GLU A 681 12.35 -2.16 -12.85
CA GLU A 681 13.54 -1.54 -12.27
C GLU A 681 14.43 -0.86 -13.31
N ALA A 682 14.56 -1.42 -14.52
CA ALA A 682 15.39 -0.83 -15.57
C ALA A 682 14.77 0.43 -16.20
N ILE A 683 13.44 0.49 -16.25
CA ILE A 683 12.72 1.64 -16.84
C ILE A 683 12.41 2.74 -15.82
N CYS A 684 12.37 2.43 -14.53
CA CYS A 684 12.03 3.39 -13.47
C CYS A 684 13.23 4.28 -13.13
N PRO A 685 13.04 5.59 -12.83
CA PRO A 685 14.14 6.47 -12.43
C PRO A 685 14.81 6.11 -11.10
N SER A 686 14.15 5.35 -10.23
CA SER A 686 14.69 4.96 -8.93
C SER A 686 14.02 3.70 -8.39
N ALA A 687 14.82 2.69 -8.03
CA ALA A 687 14.35 1.48 -7.36
C ALA A 687 13.81 1.79 -5.94
N ALA A 688 14.51 2.66 -5.20
CA ALA A 688 14.07 3.21 -3.92
C ALA A 688 12.65 3.79 -4.01
N ALA A 689 12.42 4.65 -5.02
CA ALA A 689 11.13 5.31 -5.23
C ALA A 689 10.03 4.30 -5.56
N LEU A 690 10.31 3.30 -6.39
CA LEU A 690 9.36 2.25 -6.74
C LEU A 690 8.94 1.42 -5.51
N LYS A 691 9.90 1.05 -4.66
CA LYS A 691 9.66 0.31 -3.42
C LYS A 691 8.87 1.15 -2.41
N ALA A 692 9.23 2.43 -2.23
CA ALA A 692 8.52 3.37 -1.37
C ALA A 692 7.06 3.56 -1.84
N TRP A 693 6.86 3.73 -3.15
CA TRP A 693 5.53 3.82 -3.76
C TRP A 693 4.67 2.58 -3.48
N ALA A 694 5.23 1.38 -3.67
CA ALA A 694 4.49 0.15 -3.44
C ALA A 694 4.08 -0.02 -1.97
N LYS A 695 4.96 0.33 -1.03
CA LYS A 695 4.65 0.37 0.40
C LYS A 695 3.55 1.41 0.72
N ILE A 696 3.64 2.64 0.19
CA ILE A 696 2.62 3.70 0.38
C ILE A 696 1.25 3.23 -0.12
N VAL A 697 1.19 2.69 -1.33
CA VAL A 697 -0.07 2.23 -1.96
C VAL A 697 -0.73 1.12 -1.16
N THR A 698 0.05 0.12 -0.73
CA THR A 698 -0.49 -1.03 0.01
C THR A 698 -0.94 -0.65 1.42
N ASN A 699 -0.19 0.22 2.11
CA ASN A 699 -0.59 0.79 3.40
C ASN A 699 -1.86 1.63 3.26
N HIS A 700 -1.94 2.50 2.25
CA HIS A 700 -3.13 3.29 1.96
C HIS A 700 -4.35 2.39 1.74
N ASN A 701 -4.25 1.39 0.86
CA ASN A 701 -5.34 0.47 0.57
C ASN A 701 -5.81 -0.30 1.81
N SER A 702 -4.88 -0.75 2.66
CA SER A 702 -5.20 -1.42 3.92
C SER A 702 -5.90 -0.46 4.90
N SER A 703 -5.42 0.79 4.97
CA SER A 703 -6.03 1.83 5.81
C SER A 703 -7.48 2.14 5.41
N MET A 704 -7.77 2.11 4.10
CA MET A 704 -9.11 2.34 3.56
C MET A 704 -10.05 1.16 3.78
N LEU A 705 -9.54 -0.08 3.79
CA LEU A 705 -10.39 -1.26 4.02
C LEU A 705 -11.06 -1.21 5.40
N ASN A 706 -10.34 -0.75 6.42
CA ASN A 706 -10.81 -0.63 7.81
C ASN A 706 -10.89 0.84 8.25
N TYR A 707 -11.51 1.70 7.44
CA TYR A 707 -11.46 3.15 7.58
C TYR A 707 -11.87 3.66 8.97
N ARG A 708 -13.11 3.37 9.42
CA ARG A 708 -13.61 3.78 10.75
C ARG A 708 -12.67 3.35 11.85
N THR A 709 -12.35 2.08 11.86
CA THR A 709 -11.49 1.44 12.87
C THR A 709 -10.12 2.11 12.94
N ASN A 710 -9.49 2.42 11.81
CA ASN A 710 -8.18 3.09 11.76
C ASN A 710 -8.23 4.56 12.18
N VAL A 711 -9.36 5.26 11.98
CA VAL A 711 -9.55 6.61 12.51
C VAL A 711 -9.68 6.57 14.04
N LEU A 712 -10.59 5.73 14.56
CA LEU A 712 -10.86 5.65 16.00
C LEU A 712 -9.66 5.15 16.80
N GLU A 713 -8.97 4.11 16.34
CA GLU A 713 -7.74 3.63 16.99
C GLU A 713 -6.62 4.66 16.94
N GLY A 714 -6.50 5.40 15.83
CA GLY A 714 -5.50 6.46 15.74
C GLY A 714 -5.78 7.59 16.73
N LEU A 715 -7.05 8.00 16.89
CA LEU A 715 -7.44 9.01 17.89
C LEU A 715 -7.19 8.50 19.32
N LYS A 716 -7.48 7.22 19.60
CA LYS A 716 -7.19 6.60 20.90
C LYS A 716 -5.68 6.52 21.17
N ALA A 717 -4.88 6.19 20.16
CA ALA A 717 -3.42 6.16 20.27
C ALA A 717 -2.80 7.56 20.44
N GLU A 718 -3.46 8.59 19.89
CA GLU A 718 -3.12 10.00 20.10
C GLU A 718 -3.54 10.50 21.51
N GLY A 719 -4.20 9.67 22.33
CA GLY A 719 -4.57 9.97 23.72
C GLY A 719 -6.00 10.49 23.91
N HIS A 720 -6.86 10.45 22.89
CA HIS A 720 -8.23 10.97 22.99
C HIS A 720 -9.22 9.92 23.53
N ARG A 721 -10.27 10.39 24.24
CA ARG A 721 -11.33 9.56 24.81
C ARG A 721 -12.40 9.31 23.76
N ILE A 722 -12.66 8.04 23.47
CA ILE A 722 -13.64 7.64 22.46
C ILE A 722 -14.88 7.07 23.14
N HIS A 723 -16.03 7.69 22.87
CA HIS A 723 -17.36 7.27 23.31
C HIS A 723 -18.12 6.76 22.08
N GLU A 724 -18.27 5.44 21.96
CA GLU A 724 -19.07 4.85 20.87
C GLU A 724 -20.53 4.86 21.28
N SER A 725 -21.38 5.55 20.51
CA SER A 725 -22.81 5.62 20.75
C SER A 725 -23.56 4.68 19.80
N GLU A 726 -24.58 4.01 20.35
CA GLU A 726 -25.57 3.23 19.58
C GLU A 726 -26.73 4.10 19.08
N ASP A 727 -26.73 5.40 19.38
CA ASP A 727 -27.80 6.33 18.97
C ASP A 727 -28.03 6.29 17.46
N ASP A 728 -29.27 5.97 17.11
CA ASP A 728 -29.71 5.85 15.73
C ASP A 728 -30.79 6.89 15.39
N LEU A 729 -30.37 8.15 15.24
CA LEU A 729 -31.27 9.23 14.89
C LEU A 729 -31.39 9.35 13.37
N ASP A 730 -32.62 9.35 12.90
CA ASP A 730 -32.94 9.66 11.51
C ASP A 730 -32.98 11.18 11.33
N GLY A 731 -31.80 11.81 11.23
CA GLY A 731 -31.68 13.22 10.82
C GLY A 731 -32.34 13.48 9.46
N ASP A 732 -32.61 14.75 9.12
CA ASP A 732 -33.38 15.14 7.93
C ASP A 732 -32.59 15.00 6.60
N LYS A 733 -32.36 13.75 6.24
CA LYS A 733 -31.70 13.37 4.98
C LYS A 733 -32.55 13.66 3.75
N ALA A 734 -33.88 13.72 3.91
CA ALA A 734 -34.79 13.92 2.79
C ALA A 734 -34.66 15.34 2.24
N THR A 735 -34.71 16.35 3.13
CA THR A 735 -34.48 17.75 2.77
C THR A 735 -33.07 17.95 2.23
N LEU A 736 -32.05 17.36 2.87
CA LEU A 736 -30.67 17.45 2.38
C LEU A 736 -30.50 16.90 0.95
N LYS A 737 -31.19 15.80 0.59
CA LYS A 737 -31.20 15.28 -0.79
C LYS A 737 -31.91 16.21 -1.78
N LYS A 738 -33.00 16.86 -1.37
CA LYS A 738 -33.72 17.84 -2.19
C LYS A 738 -32.81 19.04 -2.50
N ILE A 739 -32.22 19.64 -1.47
CA ILE A 739 -31.28 20.77 -1.59
C ILE A 739 -30.09 20.41 -2.48
N LYS A 740 -29.50 19.22 -2.31
CA LYS A 740 -28.42 18.73 -3.16
C LYS A 740 -28.81 18.69 -4.64
N THR A 741 -30.04 18.27 -4.92
CA THR A 741 -30.56 18.17 -6.30
C THR A 741 -30.75 19.56 -6.88
N GLU A 742 -31.39 20.47 -6.16
CA GLU A 742 -31.62 21.86 -6.59
C GLU A 742 -30.31 22.62 -6.83
N ASN A 743 -29.36 22.54 -5.89
CA ASN A 743 -28.03 23.14 -6.05
C ASN A 743 -27.30 22.66 -7.29
N TYR A 744 -27.41 21.37 -7.58
CA TYR A 744 -26.74 20.79 -8.72
C TYR A 744 -27.39 21.20 -10.04
N GLU A 745 -28.72 21.28 -10.10
CA GLU A 745 -29.43 21.82 -11.27
C GLU A 745 -29.07 23.29 -11.54
N GLU A 746 -29.02 24.13 -10.49
CA GLU A 746 -28.60 25.52 -10.61
C GLU A 746 -27.16 25.65 -11.12
N TYR A 747 -26.24 24.87 -10.55
CA TYR A 747 -24.85 24.84 -10.98
C TYR A 747 -24.70 24.41 -12.45
N LYS A 748 -25.38 23.34 -12.87
CA LYS A 748 -25.35 22.87 -14.26
C LYS A 748 -25.81 23.98 -15.21
N LYS A 749 -26.89 24.66 -14.87
CA LYS A 749 -27.42 25.79 -15.65
C LYS A 749 -26.39 26.93 -15.73
N LYS A 750 -25.80 27.34 -14.61
CA LYS A 750 -24.73 28.37 -14.57
C LYS A 750 -23.53 28.03 -15.45
N VAL A 751 -23.10 26.77 -15.47
CA VAL A 751 -21.97 26.33 -16.33
C VAL A 751 -22.32 26.39 -17.82
N VAL A 752 -23.56 26.09 -18.19
CA VAL A 752 -24.02 26.12 -19.57
C VAL A 752 -24.24 27.55 -20.06
N ASP A 753 -24.90 28.38 -19.26
CA ASP A 753 -25.35 29.72 -19.61
C ASP A 753 -24.22 30.78 -19.53
N VAL A 754 -23.07 30.44 -18.95
CA VAL A 754 -21.92 31.37 -18.85
C VAL A 754 -21.38 31.73 -20.23
N THR A 755 -21.04 33.01 -20.41
CA THR A 755 -20.38 33.51 -21.62
C THR A 755 -19.07 32.74 -21.87
N PRO A 756 -18.93 32.00 -22.98
CA PRO A 756 -17.74 31.20 -23.26
C PRO A 756 -16.47 32.05 -23.41
N LEU A 757 -15.31 31.43 -23.16
CA LEU A 757 -14.01 32.03 -23.50
C LEU A 757 -13.82 32.05 -25.02
N GLU A 758 -13.10 33.06 -25.52
CA GLU A 758 -12.89 33.28 -26.95
C GLU A 758 -11.61 32.57 -27.45
N SER A 759 -10.64 32.32 -26.57
CA SER A 759 -9.32 31.79 -26.96
C SER A 759 -8.70 30.80 -25.96
N GLU A 760 -7.73 30.02 -26.43
CA GLU A 760 -6.96 29.11 -25.56
C GLU A 760 -6.03 29.90 -24.62
N GLU A 761 -5.58 31.08 -25.04
CA GLU A 761 -4.77 32.01 -24.26
C GLU A 761 -5.52 32.51 -23.03
N GLU A 762 -6.78 32.92 -23.17
CA GLU A 762 -7.66 33.28 -22.05
C GLU A 762 -7.83 32.11 -21.09
N PHE A 763 -8.09 30.91 -21.62
CA PHE A 763 -8.21 29.72 -20.78
C PHE A 763 -6.92 29.46 -20.01
N LYS A 764 -5.74 29.53 -20.64
CA LYS A 764 -4.45 29.34 -19.97
C LYS A 764 -4.21 30.39 -18.90
N ALA A 765 -4.53 31.66 -19.16
CA ALA A 765 -4.40 32.74 -18.19
C ALA A 765 -5.28 32.50 -16.94
N ILE A 766 -6.52 32.05 -17.14
CA ILE A 766 -7.40 31.69 -16.03
C ILE A 766 -6.91 30.42 -15.33
N ASP A 767 -6.65 29.33 -16.05
CA ASP A 767 -6.29 28.03 -15.50
C ASP A 767 -5.05 28.11 -14.61
N THR A 768 -4.03 28.86 -15.06
CA THR A 768 -2.79 29.09 -14.32
C THR A 768 -2.90 30.09 -13.16
N SER A 769 -4.01 30.83 -13.06
CA SER A 769 -4.26 31.74 -11.94
C SER A 769 -4.65 30.97 -10.67
N ASN A 770 -4.03 31.37 -9.56
CA ASN A 770 -4.35 30.88 -8.21
C ASN A 770 -5.58 31.59 -7.60
N GLN A 771 -6.06 32.67 -8.21
CA GLN A 771 -7.23 33.43 -7.77
C GLN A 771 -8.22 33.57 -8.93
N LYS A 772 -9.48 33.19 -8.69
CA LYS A 772 -10.52 33.13 -9.73
C LYS A 772 -11.82 33.69 -9.18
N THR A 773 -12.50 34.55 -9.94
CA THR A 773 -13.91 34.88 -9.66
C THR A 773 -14.80 33.66 -9.94
N GLU A 774 -16.04 33.67 -9.46
CA GLU A 774 -17.01 32.61 -9.77
C GLU A 774 -17.22 32.49 -11.29
N THR A 775 -17.41 33.61 -11.98
CA THR A 775 -17.56 33.68 -13.43
C THR A 775 -16.38 33.05 -14.16
N GLN A 776 -15.14 33.42 -13.82
CA GLN A 776 -13.94 32.84 -14.44
C GLN A 776 -13.86 31.32 -14.23
N ARG A 777 -14.28 30.83 -13.07
CA ARG A 777 -14.29 29.39 -12.76
C ARG A 777 -15.33 28.65 -13.62
N LEU A 778 -16.52 29.23 -13.79
CA LEU A 778 -17.56 28.70 -14.67
C LEU A 778 -17.11 28.72 -16.14
N GLN A 779 -16.46 29.81 -16.60
CA GLN A 779 -15.91 29.93 -17.95
C GLN A 779 -14.84 28.88 -18.25
N ALA A 780 -13.87 28.69 -17.35
CA ALA A 780 -12.87 27.65 -17.49
C ALA A 780 -13.49 26.25 -17.51
N ARG A 781 -14.51 26.01 -16.67
CA ARG A 781 -15.26 24.75 -16.67
C ARG A 781 -16.00 24.50 -17.99
N ASN A 782 -16.69 25.51 -18.51
CA ASN A 782 -17.37 25.48 -19.80
C ASN A 782 -16.40 25.14 -20.94
N TRP A 783 -15.25 25.83 -20.99
CA TRP A 783 -14.19 25.57 -21.98
C TRP A 783 -13.70 24.13 -21.97
N VAL A 784 -13.35 23.59 -20.79
CA VAL A 784 -12.89 22.21 -20.64
C VAL A 784 -13.94 21.21 -21.14
N LEU A 785 -15.22 21.43 -20.84
CA LEU A 785 -16.30 20.54 -21.28
C LEU A 785 -16.49 20.61 -22.80
N LYS A 786 -16.50 21.80 -23.40
CA LYS A 786 -16.56 21.96 -24.86
C LYS A 786 -15.39 21.25 -25.57
N GLN A 787 -14.18 21.42 -25.05
CA GLN A 787 -13.00 20.72 -25.58
C GLN A 787 -13.08 19.20 -25.38
N SER A 788 -13.71 18.73 -24.31
CA SER A 788 -13.75 17.30 -23.99
C SER A 788 -14.86 16.57 -24.74
N TYR A 789 -16.02 17.20 -24.97
CA TYR A 789 -17.23 16.54 -25.48
C TYR A 789 -17.72 17.06 -26.83
N GLY A 790 -17.33 18.27 -27.24
CA GLY A 790 -17.77 18.93 -28.48
C GLY A 790 -19.22 19.41 -28.46
N GLY A 791 -19.63 20.14 -29.49
CA GLY A 791 -21.02 20.57 -29.75
C GLY A 791 -21.60 21.60 -28.75
N ASP A 792 -22.93 21.71 -28.74
CA ASP A 792 -23.69 22.52 -27.78
C ASP A 792 -23.61 21.90 -26.37
N LEU A 793 -23.11 22.68 -25.41
CA LEU A 793 -22.98 22.23 -24.03
C LEU A 793 -24.36 22.16 -23.38
N THR A 794 -24.74 21.00 -22.84
CA THR A 794 -26.01 20.81 -22.12
C THR A 794 -25.78 20.44 -20.65
N PRO A 795 -26.78 20.62 -19.76
CA PRO A 795 -26.69 20.18 -18.37
C PRO A 795 -26.31 18.70 -18.23
N GLU A 796 -26.76 17.83 -19.13
CA GLU A 796 -26.44 16.41 -19.10
C GLU A 796 -24.95 16.14 -19.37
N VAL A 797 -24.27 16.96 -20.20
CA VAL A 797 -22.81 16.83 -20.43
C VAL A 797 -22.04 17.15 -19.15
N VAL A 798 -22.45 18.20 -18.43
CA VAL A 798 -21.89 18.53 -17.10
C VAL A 798 -22.05 17.33 -16.16
N GLU A 799 -23.23 16.71 -16.16
CA GLU A 799 -23.51 15.55 -15.31
C GLU A 799 -22.69 14.31 -15.65
N ILE A 800 -22.50 14.05 -16.95
CA ILE A 800 -21.65 12.96 -17.43
C ILE A 800 -20.21 13.15 -16.90
N ASP A 801 -19.65 14.35 -17.02
CA ASP A 801 -18.28 14.61 -16.58
C ASP A 801 -18.13 14.57 -15.06
N ASP A 802 -19.03 15.22 -14.31
CA ASP A 802 -19.00 15.26 -12.84
C ASP A 802 -19.18 13.87 -12.20
N SER A 803 -19.88 12.97 -12.90
CA SER A 803 -20.01 11.54 -12.55
C SER A 803 -18.75 10.71 -12.84
N GLY A 804 -17.71 11.33 -13.41
CA GLY A 804 -16.46 10.68 -13.80
C GLY A 804 -16.61 9.72 -14.98
N LEU A 805 -17.60 9.94 -15.86
CA LEU A 805 -17.85 9.06 -16.99
C LEU A 805 -16.93 9.33 -18.18
N TYR A 806 -16.23 10.48 -18.28
CA TYR A 806 -15.36 10.81 -19.41
C TYR A 806 -14.43 9.66 -19.81
N GLN A 807 -13.61 9.16 -18.87
CA GLN A 807 -12.64 8.09 -19.13
C GLN A 807 -13.31 6.76 -19.50
N LYS A 808 -14.51 6.52 -18.98
CA LYS A 808 -15.29 5.30 -19.22
C LYS A 808 -15.95 5.32 -20.60
N LEU A 809 -16.52 6.46 -20.98
CA LEU A 809 -17.05 6.71 -22.31
C LEU A 809 -15.94 6.69 -23.34
N ARG A 810 -14.75 7.24 -23.03
CA ARG A 810 -13.59 7.15 -23.93
C ARG A 810 -13.19 5.70 -24.17
N LEU A 811 -13.22 4.85 -23.14
CA LEU A 811 -13.01 3.40 -23.31
C LEU A 811 -14.14 2.75 -24.13
N LEU A 812 -15.40 3.10 -23.89
CA LEU A 812 -16.54 2.63 -24.68
C LEU A 812 -16.41 3.00 -26.16
N TYR A 813 -15.98 4.23 -26.45
CA TYR A 813 -15.69 4.70 -27.80
C TYR A 813 -14.64 3.81 -28.47
N TYR A 814 -13.50 3.55 -27.82
CA TYR A 814 -12.46 2.70 -28.38
C TYR A 814 -12.88 1.26 -28.63
N VAL A 815 -13.76 0.72 -27.78
CA VAL A 815 -14.25 -0.67 -27.91
C VAL A 815 -15.32 -0.81 -29.00
N THR A 816 -15.98 0.29 -29.38
CA THR A 816 -17.10 0.27 -30.34
C THR A 816 -16.73 0.86 -31.70
N LYS A 817 -16.32 2.13 -31.76
CA LYS A 817 -16.05 2.86 -33.01
C LYS A 817 -14.58 3.21 -33.21
N GLY A 818 -13.90 3.59 -32.13
CA GLY A 818 -12.57 4.18 -32.14
C GLY A 818 -11.40 3.20 -32.17
N LYS A 819 -11.63 1.89 -32.34
CA LYS A 819 -10.60 0.85 -32.21
C LYS A 819 -9.37 1.13 -33.07
N LYS A 820 -9.57 1.50 -34.33
CA LYS A 820 -8.50 1.74 -35.31
C LYS A 820 -7.53 2.86 -34.90
N TYR A 821 -7.94 3.77 -34.01
CA TYR A 821 -7.10 4.86 -33.53
C TYR A 821 -6.31 4.52 -32.24
N VAL A 822 -6.67 3.44 -31.53
CA VAL A 822 -6.13 3.12 -30.19
C VAL A 822 -4.62 2.94 -30.21
N GLU A 823 -4.11 2.13 -31.13
CA GLU A 823 -2.68 1.84 -31.25
C GLU A 823 -1.86 3.12 -31.46
N GLY A 824 -2.32 3.94 -32.41
CA GLY A 824 -1.70 5.22 -32.70
C GLY A 824 -1.68 6.17 -31.51
N GLU A 825 -2.79 6.31 -30.80
CA GLU A 825 -2.84 7.18 -29.61
C GLU A 825 -2.03 6.64 -28.42
N ASP A 826 -1.92 5.31 -28.28
CA ASP A 826 -1.02 4.68 -27.30
C ASP A 826 0.45 4.99 -27.65
N ILE A 827 0.83 4.95 -28.94
CA ILE A 827 2.16 5.36 -29.41
C ILE A 827 2.44 6.82 -29.07
N ASP A 828 1.53 7.75 -29.38
CA ASP A 828 1.73 9.18 -29.06
C ASP A 828 1.92 9.41 -27.56
N ARG A 829 1.08 8.75 -26.73
CA ARG A 829 1.18 8.83 -25.26
C ARG A 829 2.49 8.25 -24.75
N ALA A 830 2.96 7.15 -25.34
CA ALA A 830 4.23 6.52 -24.97
C ALA A 830 5.40 7.43 -25.35
N LYS A 831 5.47 7.94 -26.58
CA LYS A 831 6.53 8.85 -27.04
C LYS A 831 6.61 10.10 -26.17
N ALA A 832 5.47 10.74 -25.90
CA ALA A 832 5.43 11.92 -25.04
C ALA A 832 5.96 11.66 -23.61
N GLN A 833 5.70 10.47 -23.04
CA GLN A 833 6.22 10.10 -21.72
C GLN A 833 7.71 9.72 -21.75
N ILE A 834 8.17 9.05 -22.81
CA ILE A 834 9.59 8.71 -23.01
C ILE A 834 10.42 9.99 -23.18
N GLU A 835 9.95 10.93 -24.00
CA GLU A 835 10.60 12.22 -24.22
C GLU A 835 10.65 13.03 -22.92
N GLU A 836 9.52 13.16 -22.21
CA GLU A 836 9.47 13.90 -20.94
C GLU A 836 10.27 13.24 -19.80
N GLY A 837 10.45 11.92 -19.84
CA GLY A 837 11.23 11.15 -18.88
C GLY A 837 12.69 10.92 -19.26
N GLU A 838 13.13 11.42 -20.43
CA GLU A 838 14.44 11.17 -21.03
C GLU A 838 14.78 9.67 -21.08
N GLY A 839 13.88 8.87 -21.66
CA GLY A 839 14.02 7.42 -21.79
C GLY A 839 13.48 6.60 -20.62
N GLN A 840 13.22 7.21 -19.46
CA GLN A 840 12.68 6.52 -18.28
C GLN A 840 11.17 6.73 -18.12
N LEU A 841 10.51 5.80 -17.44
CA LEU A 841 9.05 5.77 -17.28
C LEU A 841 8.66 5.52 -15.83
N TRP A 842 7.59 6.17 -15.38
CA TRP A 842 6.96 5.81 -14.10
C TRP A 842 5.87 4.74 -14.32
N PRO A 843 6.03 3.51 -13.80
CA PRO A 843 5.21 2.37 -14.21
C PRO A 843 3.70 2.56 -14.00
N SER A 844 3.31 3.10 -12.85
CA SER A 844 1.90 3.28 -12.51
C SER A 844 1.21 4.31 -13.41
N ASP A 845 1.93 5.36 -13.82
CA ASP A 845 1.38 6.40 -14.70
C ASP A 845 1.33 5.90 -16.15
N PHE A 846 2.38 5.19 -16.60
CA PHE A 846 2.42 4.56 -17.91
C PHE A 846 1.26 3.58 -18.10
N ILE A 847 1.07 2.63 -17.17
CA ILE A 847 0.00 1.61 -17.26
C ILE A 847 -1.38 2.23 -17.40
N LYS A 848 -1.68 3.29 -16.64
CA LYS A 848 -2.99 3.96 -16.66
C LYS A 848 -3.24 4.74 -17.95
N SER A 849 -2.17 5.21 -18.59
CA SER A 849 -2.23 5.99 -19.82
C SER A 849 -2.55 5.13 -21.05
N GLN A 850 -2.07 3.89 -21.10
CA GLN A 850 -2.26 2.99 -22.23
C GLN A 850 -3.64 2.32 -22.22
N LYS A 851 -4.30 2.23 -23.37
CA LYS A 851 -5.66 1.68 -23.51
C LYS A 851 -5.74 0.40 -24.34
N GLY A 852 -4.76 0.13 -25.20
CA GLY A 852 -4.73 -1.01 -26.11
C GLY A 852 -4.94 -2.35 -25.42
N LYS A 853 -4.28 -2.59 -24.27
CA LYS A 853 -4.47 -3.85 -23.51
C LYS A 853 -5.85 -3.99 -22.88
N VAL A 854 -6.46 -2.89 -22.45
CA VAL A 854 -7.84 -2.92 -21.91
C VAL A 854 -8.82 -3.25 -23.03
N VAL A 855 -8.67 -2.61 -24.19
CA VAL A 855 -9.51 -2.85 -25.38
C VAL A 855 -9.33 -4.30 -25.86
N GLN A 856 -8.10 -4.77 -26.06
CA GLN A 856 -7.80 -6.15 -26.46
C GLN A 856 -8.43 -7.17 -25.51
N PHE A 857 -8.41 -6.92 -24.20
CA PHE A 857 -9.03 -7.83 -23.24
C PHE A 857 -10.57 -7.83 -23.32
N LEU A 858 -11.20 -6.67 -23.55
CA LEU A 858 -12.65 -6.61 -23.76
C LEU A 858 -13.08 -7.32 -25.05
N GLU A 859 -12.25 -7.25 -26.10
CA GLU A 859 -12.47 -8.01 -27.33
C GLU A 859 -12.33 -9.51 -27.13
N PHE A 860 -11.32 -9.92 -26.35
CA PHE A 860 -11.14 -11.32 -25.97
C PHE A 860 -12.35 -11.88 -25.21
N LEU A 861 -13.02 -11.04 -24.40
CA LEU A 861 -14.28 -11.38 -23.73
C LEU A 861 -15.51 -11.28 -24.63
N ASN A 862 -15.34 -11.00 -25.93
CA ASN A 862 -16.39 -10.80 -26.91
C ASN A 862 -17.42 -9.72 -26.50
N MET A 863 -16.95 -8.63 -25.89
CA MET A 863 -17.82 -7.53 -25.45
C MET A 863 -18.48 -6.73 -26.57
N PRO A 864 -17.84 -6.36 -27.70
CA PRO A 864 -18.42 -5.43 -28.66
C PRO A 864 -19.83 -5.82 -29.17
N PRO A 865 -20.13 -7.08 -29.53
CA PRO A 865 -21.48 -7.48 -29.93
C PRO A 865 -22.54 -7.33 -28.83
N LEU A 866 -22.13 -7.47 -27.56
CA LEU A 866 -23.01 -7.38 -26.39
C LEU A 866 -23.36 -5.93 -26.02
N LEU A 867 -22.72 -4.94 -26.63
CA LEU A 867 -22.95 -3.52 -26.38
C LEU A 867 -24.01 -2.91 -27.32
N LYS A 868 -24.57 -3.69 -28.25
CA LYS A 868 -25.63 -3.21 -29.15
C LYS A 868 -26.89 -2.85 -28.36
N GLU A 869 -27.49 -1.71 -28.70
CA GLU A 869 -28.74 -1.26 -28.09
C GLU A 869 -29.89 -2.23 -28.41
N GLY A 870 -30.87 -2.31 -27.51
CA GLY A 870 -32.08 -3.13 -27.69
C GLY A 870 -31.94 -4.61 -27.32
N LEU A 871 -30.74 -5.09 -26.96
CA LEU A 871 -30.54 -6.46 -26.50
C LEU A 871 -31.17 -6.70 -25.11
N ILE A 872 -31.71 -7.91 -24.92
CA ILE A 872 -32.28 -8.38 -23.65
C ILE A 872 -31.41 -9.50 -23.10
N PHE A 873 -31.00 -9.35 -21.83
CA PHE A 873 -30.11 -10.26 -21.13
C PHE A 873 -30.80 -10.90 -19.93
N THR A 874 -30.50 -12.18 -19.71
CA THR A 874 -30.83 -12.95 -18.50
C THR A 874 -29.55 -13.61 -17.96
N ASN A 875 -29.62 -14.30 -16.82
CA ASN A 875 -28.49 -15.11 -16.35
C ASN A 875 -28.13 -16.26 -17.30
N ASP A 876 -29.11 -16.71 -18.09
CA ASP A 876 -29.01 -17.88 -18.96
C ASP A 876 -28.68 -17.51 -20.41
N THR A 877 -28.51 -16.21 -20.71
CA THR A 877 -28.08 -15.73 -22.03
C THR A 877 -26.77 -16.43 -22.43
N PRO A 878 -26.74 -17.21 -23.53
CA PRO A 878 -25.60 -18.06 -23.90
C PRO A 878 -24.27 -17.31 -23.99
N GLU A 879 -24.30 -16.07 -24.46
CA GLU A 879 -23.13 -15.21 -24.60
C GLU A 879 -22.60 -14.77 -23.23
N LEU A 880 -23.47 -14.50 -22.26
CA LEU A 880 -23.05 -14.14 -20.90
C LEU A 880 -22.51 -15.34 -20.13
N VAL A 881 -23.12 -16.52 -20.32
CA VAL A 881 -22.60 -17.79 -19.77
C VAL A 881 -21.22 -18.07 -20.34
N SER A 882 -21.05 -17.87 -21.64
CA SER A 882 -19.78 -18.02 -22.35
C SER A 882 -18.75 -16.99 -21.90
N LEU A 883 -19.14 -15.72 -21.68
CA LEU A 883 -18.27 -14.69 -21.10
C LEU A 883 -17.78 -15.10 -19.71
N LYS A 884 -18.66 -15.58 -18.83
CA LYS A 884 -18.27 -16.11 -17.51
C LYS A 884 -17.30 -17.28 -17.67
N LYS A 885 -17.61 -18.24 -18.53
CA LYS A 885 -16.79 -19.42 -18.80
C LYS A 885 -15.39 -19.03 -19.27
N VAL A 886 -15.29 -18.19 -20.29
CA VAL A 886 -14.01 -17.68 -20.82
C VAL A 886 -13.23 -16.96 -19.73
N PHE A 887 -13.89 -16.10 -18.94
CA PHE A 887 -13.22 -15.38 -17.86
C PHE A 887 -12.66 -16.31 -16.77
N PHE A 888 -13.45 -17.29 -16.29
CA PHE A 888 -13.02 -18.14 -15.17
C PHE A 888 -12.18 -19.35 -15.59
N GLU A 889 -12.44 -19.96 -16.74
CA GLU A 889 -11.71 -21.16 -17.18
C GLU A 889 -10.43 -20.83 -17.95
N LYS A 890 -10.43 -19.76 -18.76
CA LYS A 890 -9.27 -19.42 -19.62
C LYS A 890 -8.36 -18.35 -19.02
N VAL A 891 -8.86 -17.49 -18.14
CA VAL A 891 -8.10 -16.35 -17.61
C VAL A 891 -7.70 -16.53 -16.14
N LEU A 892 -8.44 -17.31 -15.35
CA LEU A 892 -8.28 -17.33 -13.90
C LEU A 892 -7.08 -18.15 -13.41
N THR A 893 -5.89 -17.59 -13.55
CA THR A 893 -4.83 -17.86 -12.58
C THR A 893 -4.84 -16.78 -11.50
N ALA A 894 -4.36 -17.11 -10.30
CA ALA A 894 -4.29 -16.13 -9.19
C ALA A 894 -3.48 -14.86 -9.56
N ASN A 895 -2.56 -14.97 -10.52
CA ASN A 895 -1.74 -13.85 -11.02
C ASN A 895 -2.51 -12.97 -12.02
N CYS A 896 -3.30 -13.55 -12.92
CA CYS A 896 -4.07 -12.80 -13.93
C CYS A 896 -5.11 -11.87 -13.29
N LEU A 897 -5.79 -12.30 -12.21
CA LEU A 897 -6.76 -11.45 -11.50
C LEU A 897 -6.13 -10.17 -10.95
N GLN A 898 -4.87 -10.21 -10.52
CA GLN A 898 -4.16 -9.04 -10.01
C GLN A 898 -3.86 -8.05 -11.14
N ASP A 899 -3.45 -8.56 -12.30
CA ASP A 899 -3.13 -7.78 -13.49
C ASP A 899 -4.37 -7.08 -14.05
N LEU A 900 -5.49 -7.80 -14.07
CA LEU A 900 -6.78 -7.25 -14.45
C LEU A 900 -7.25 -6.12 -13.53
N LYS A 901 -6.97 -6.19 -12.22
CA LYS A 901 -7.25 -5.08 -11.30
C LYS A 901 -6.44 -3.83 -11.65
N GLN A 902 -5.20 -3.95 -12.15
CA GLN A 902 -4.40 -2.80 -12.62
C GLN A 902 -5.02 -2.16 -13.87
N LEU A 903 -5.65 -2.97 -14.72
CA LEU A 903 -6.37 -2.53 -15.93
C LEU A 903 -7.80 -2.03 -15.64
N GLY A 904 -8.21 -2.00 -14.37
CA GLY A 904 -9.50 -1.47 -13.92
C GLY A 904 -10.57 -2.52 -13.62
N PHE A 905 -10.36 -3.79 -13.99
CA PHE A 905 -11.30 -4.90 -13.73
C PHE A 905 -11.25 -5.30 -12.25
N THR A 906 -12.09 -4.67 -11.44
CA THR A 906 -12.13 -4.86 -9.99
C THR A 906 -13.41 -5.56 -9.53
N GLY A 907 -13.30 -6.36 -8.47
CA GLY A 907 -14.44 -6.95 -7.77
C GLY A 907 -15.12 -8.14 -8.47
N LEU A 908 -14.52 -8.74 -9.50
CA LEU A 908 -15.02 -9.96 -10.15
C LEU A 908 -14.75 -11.20 -9.27
N LYS A 909 -15.77 -12.01 -9.03
CA LYS A 909 -15.73 -13.22 -8.17
C LYS A 909 -16.31 -14.41 -8.92
N GLU A 910 -15.78 -15.61 -8.66
CA GLU A 910 -16.28 -16.85 -9.29
C GLU A 910 -17.73 -17.17 -8.92
N SER A 911 -18.13 -16.76 -7.71
CA SER A 911 -19.50 -16.83 -7.21
C SER A 911 -20.47 -15.87 -7.92
N ASP A 912 -19.98 -14.90 -8.70
CA ASP A 912 -20.86 -13.98 -9.44
C ASP A 912 -21.61 -14.73 -10.56
N THR A 913 -22.89 -14.43 -10.73
CA THR A 913 -23.65 -14.96 -11.88
C THR A 913 -23.20 -14.28 -13.19
N PRO A 914 -23.49 -14.86 -14.37
CA PRO A 914 -23.17 -14.24 -15.65
C PRO A 914 -23.60 -12.77 -15.78
N ILE A 915 -24.82 -12.44 -15.35
CA ILE A 915 -25.31 -11.05 -15.39
C ILE A 915 -24.54 -10.12 -14.44
N MET A 916 -24.07 -10.63 -13.30
CA MET A 916 -23.30 -9.85 -12.32
C MET A 916 -21.92 -9.52 -12.86
N ILE A 917 -21.26 -10.46 -13.54
CA ILE A 917 -19.98 -10.25 -14.22
C ILE A 917 -20.15 -9.21 -15.32
N PHE A 918 -21.16 -9.40 -16.18
CA PHE A 918 -21.46 -8.45 -17.26
C PHE A 918 -21.73 -7.05 -16.71
N LYS A 919 -22.55 -6.92 -15.66
CA LYS A 919 -22.80 -5.63 -14.97
C LYS A 919 -21.53 -4.97 -14.45
N LYS A 920 -20.59 -5.74 -13.89
CA LYS A 920 -19.31 -5.22 -13.40
C LYS A 920 -18.41 -4.75 -14.55
N ILE A 921 -18.40 -5.44 -15.69
CA ILE A 921 -17.67 -5.01 -16.89
C ILE A 921 -18.30 -3.75 -17.49
N LEU A 922 -19.63 -3.68 -17.63
CA LEU A 922 -20.33 -2.49 -18.12
C LEU A 922 -20.04 -1.24 -17.28
N LYS A 923 -19.86 -1.40 -15.96
CA LYS A 923 -19.46 -0.29 -15.07
C LYS A 923 -18.11 0.34 -15.45
N LEU A 924 -17.20 -0.40 -16.08
CA LEU A 924 -15.93 0.11 -16.63
C LEU A 924 -16.13 0.97 -17.88
N LEU A 925 -17.19 0.66 -18.64
CA LEU A 925 -17.59 1.38 -19.86
C LEU A 925 -18.57 2.53 -19.57
N GLY A 926 -18.96 2.72 -18.30
CA GLY A 926 -19.89 3.77 -17.89
C GLY A 926 -21.36 3.41 -18.14
N LEU A 927 -21.63 2.17 -18.56
CA LEU A 927 -22.97 1.68 -18.88
C LEU A 927 -23.64 1.06 -17.63
N LYS A 928 -24.97 1.12 -17.60
CA LYS A 928 -25.82 0.54 -16.55
C LYS A 928 -26.76 -0.48 -17.16
N LEU A 929 -27.02 -1.58 -16.43
CA LEU A 929 -28.10 -2.51 -16.73
C LEU A 929 -29.34 -2.11 -15.93
N ILE A 930 -30.46 -1.97 -16.63
CA ILE A 930 -31.79 -1.73 -16.05
C ILE A 930 -32.66 -2.98 -16.24
N ALA A 931 -33.52 -3.27 -15.26
CA ALA A 931 -34.43 -4.41 -15.33
C ALA A 931 -35.69 -4.01 -16.11
N THR A 932 -36.06 -4.77 -17.13
CA THR A 932 -37.20 -4.48 -18.02
C THR A 932 -38.44 -5.35 -17.72
N GLY A 933 -38.29 -6.41 -16.89
CA GLY A 933 -39.43 -7.24 -16.51
C GLY A 933 -39.07 -8.42 -15.59
N LYS A 934 -40.11 -9.10 -15.09
CA LYS A 934 -40.04 -10.34 -14.30
C LYS A 934 -41.03 -11.35 -14.89
N ARG A 935 -40.62 -12.61 -15.05
CA ARG A 935 -41.56 -13.72 -15.33
C ARG A 935 -41.55 -14.69 -14.15
N GLN A 936 -42.73 -15.01 -13.61
CA GLN A 936 -42.92 -16.11 -12.65
C GLN A 936 -43.48 -17.30 -13.42
N GLY A 937 -42.75 -18.42 -13.42
CA GLY A 937 -43.22 -19.69 -13.95
C GLY A 937 -42.25 -20.80 -13.55
N GLY A 938 -42.75 -21.88 -12.94
CA GLY A 938 -41.95 -23.04 -12.57
C GLY A 938 -41.08 -22.90 -11.30
N GLY A 939 -41.45 -22.04 -10.35
CA GLY A 939 -40.73 -21.90 -9.06
C GLY A 939 -39.46 -21.03 -9.09
N ALA A 940 -38.93 -20.67 -10.26
CA ALA A 940 -37.77 -19.78 -10.41
C ALA A 940 -38.16 -18.36 -10.89
N ARG A 941 -37.57 -17.32 -10.29
CA ARG A 941 -37.75 -15.91 -10.70
C ARG A 941 -36.75 -15.55 -11.81
N HIS A 942 -37.21 -15.35 -13.04
CA HIS A 942 -36.36 -14.84 -14.14
C HIS A 942 -36.52 -13.32 -14.27
N ARG A 943 -35.39 -12.60 -14.29
CA ARG A 943 -35.32 -11.14 -14.52
C ARG A 943 -34.69 -10.86 -15.88
N PHE A 944 -35.31 -9.96 -16.63
CA PHE A 944 -34.81 -9.47 -17.92
C PHE A 944 -34.13 -8.13 -17.72
N TYR A 945 -32.98 -7.94 -18.37
CA TYR A 945 -32.20 -6.71 -18.29
C TYR A 945 -31.87 -6.17 -19.68
N THR A 946 -31.81 -4.85 -19.82
CA THR A 946 -31.25 -4.20 -21.01
C THR A 946 -30.23 -3.13 -20.61
N ILE A 947 -29.34 -2.78 -21.53
CA ILE A 947 -28.40 -1.68 -21.32
C ILE A 947 -29.18 -0.37 -21.38
N GLN A 948 -28.99 0.49 -20.38
CA GLN A 948 -29.58 1.82 -20.37
C GLN A 948 -29.01 2.65 -21.54
N SER A 949 -29.88 3.11 -22.43
CA SER A 949 -29.47 4.01 -23.52
C SER A 949 -28.95 5.33 -22.96
N MET A 950 -27.93 5.88 -23.62
CA MET A 950 -27.32 7.16 -23.30
C MET A 950 -27.35 8.06 -24.54
N PRO A 951 -28.39 8.89 -24.72
CA PRO A 951 -28.68 9.59 -25.97
C PRO A 951 -27.55 10.48 -26.52
N LEU A 952 -26.73 11.08 -25.63
CA LEU A 952 -25.63 11.97 -26.04
C LEU A 952 -24.38 11.24 -26.55
N THR A 953 -24.29 9.93 -26.35
CA THR A 953 -23.08 9.15 -26.67
C THR A 953 -22.74 9.22 -28.15
N GLU A 954 -23.75 9.17 -29.02
CA GLU A 954 -23.55 9.19 -30.48
C GLU A 954 -22.95 10.51 -30.96
N LYS A 955 -23.43 11.65 -30.45
CA LYS A 955 -22.89 12.98 -30.78
C LYS A 955 -21.44 13.13 -30.29
N ILE A 956 -21.18 12.74 -29.04
CA ILE A 956 -19.84 12.77 -28.44
C ILE A 956 -18.87 11.89 -29.24
N PHE A 957 -19.30 10.69 -29.65
CA PHE A 957 -18.45 9.76 -30.38
C PHE A 957 -18.11 10.26 -31.78
N LYS A 958 -19.06 10.90 -32.48
CA LYS A 958 -18.79 11.55 -33.77
C LYS A 958 -17.74 12.66 -33.64
N PHE A 959 -17.86 13.52 -32.62
CA PHE A 959 -16.86 14.55 -32.34
C PHE A 959 -15.47 13.97 -32.05
N TRP A 960 -15.41 12.91 -31.24
CA TRP A 960 -14.16 12.21 -30.94
C TRP A 960 -13.55 11.49 -32.14
N GLU A 961 -14.38 10.95 -33.03
CA GLU A 961 -13.96 10.31 -34.28
C GLU A 961 -13.30 11.32 -35.20
N GLN A 962 -13.94 12.47 -35.45
CA GLN A 962 -13.36 13.55 -36.26
C GLN A 962 -11.99 14.01 -35.73
N ARG A 963 -11.86 14.23 -34.41
CA ARG A 963 -10.56 14.58 -33.81
C ARG A 963 -9.51 13.48 -33.91
N SER A 964 -9.93 12.22 -33.86
CA SER A 964 -9.01 11.09 -33.97
C SER A 964 -8.53 10.92 -35.41
N GLU A 965 -9.38 11.20 -36.40
CA GLU A 965 -9.02 11.26 -37.83
C GLU A 965 -8.02 12.38 -38.11
N GLU A 966 -8.29 13.59 -37.62
CA GLU A 966 -7.35 14.72 -37.75
C GLU A 966 -5.96 14.39 -37.19
N ARG A 967 -5.90 13.75 -36.01
CA ARG A 967 -4.64 13.31 -35.40
C ARG A 967 -3.95 12.22 -36.21
N GLN A 968 -4.71 11.27 -36.74
CA GLN A 968 -4.17 10.20 -37.57
C GLN A 968 -3.57 10.76 -38.86
N SER A 969 -4.27 11.67 -39.54
CA SER A 969 -3.76 12.36 -40.74
C SER A 969 -2.46 13.09 -40.44
N LYS A 970 -2.41 13.88 -39.37
CA LYS A 970 -1.18 14.56 -38.93
C LYS A 970 -0.03 13.59 -38.63
N ARG A 971 -0.32 12.40 -38.08
CA ARG A 971 0.70 11.38 -37.83
C ARG A 971 1.24 10.81 -39.14
N LEU A 972 0.38 10.52 -40.11
CA LEU A 972 0.77 10.02 -41.43
C LEU A 972 1.60 11.07 -42.18
N GLU A 973 1.22 12.33 -42.15
CA GLU A 973 2.00 13.43 -42.73
C GLU A 973 3.38 13.59 -42.09
N ARG A 974 3.48 13.45 -40.76
CA ARG A 974 4.75 13.50 -40.05
C ARG A 974 5.63 12.30 -40.41
N ALA A 975 5.06 11.09 -40.43
CA ALA A 975 5.78 9.88 -40.81
C ALA A 975 6.28 9.95 -42.26
N ALA A 976 5.49 10.52 -43.19
CA ALA A 976 5.90 10.76 -44.57
C ALA A 976 7.08 11.74 -44.65
N ARG A 977 7.01 12.85 -43.91
CA ARG A 977 8.11 13.83 -43.81
C ARG A 977 9.38 13.23 -43.19
N ASP A 978 9.24 12.43 -42.13
CA ASP A 978 10.38 11.77 -41.47
C ASP A 978 11.02 10.73 -42.41
N ALA A 979 10.21 9.99 -43.19
CA ALA A 979 10.69 9.06 -44.20
C ALA A 979 11.39 9.76 -45.37
N GLU A 980 10.86 10.89 -45.84
CA GLU A 980 11.50 11.74 -46.86
C GLU A 980 12.81 12.34 -46.36
N LYS A 981 12.86 12.78 -45.10
CA LYS A 981 14.10 13.28 -44.49
C LYS A 981 15.14 12.17 -44.36
N ALA A 982 14.73 10.97 -43.93
CA ALA A 982 15.61 9.81 -43.84
C ALA A 982 16.14 9.39 -45.22
N SER A 983 15.31 9.41 -46.27
CA SER A 983 15.79 9.12 -47.63
C SER A 983 16.75 10.20 -48.16
N VAL A 984 16.53 11.48 -47.85
CA VAL A 984 17.47 12.56 -48.19
C VAL A 984 18.77 12.46 -47.39
N GLU A 985 18.73 12.12 -46.10
CA GLU A 985 19.93 11.89 -45.28
C GLU A 985 20.71 10.67 -45.77
N VAL A 986 20.05 9.59 -46.19
CA VAL A 986 20.70 8.43 -46.82
C VAL A 986 21.36 8.83 -48.15
N LEU A 987 20.66 9.58 -49.01
CA LEU A 987 21.22 10.08 -50.27
C LEU A 987 22.43 11.01 -50.06
N GLN A 988 22.39 11.89 -49.05
CA GLN A 988 23.51 12.77 -48.71
C GLN A 988 24.68 12.06 -48.03
N TYR A 989 24.42 10.92 -47.35
CA TYR A 989 25.44 10.09 -46.73
C TYR A 989 26.13 9.15 -47.74
N GLU A 990 25.42 8.74 -48.80
CA GLU A 990 25.95 7.92 -49.90
C GLU A 990 26.92 8.71 -50.81
N ASP A 991 26.74 10.02 -50.98
CA ASP A 991 27.60 10.86 -51.82
C ASP A 991 29.00 11.17 -51.25
N ARG A 992 29.34 10.72 -50.03
CA ARG A 992 30.58 11.14 -49.33
C ARG A 992 31.61 10.05 -49.00
N LYS A 993 31.43 8.79 -49.42
CA LYS A 993 32.53 7.80 -49.31
C LYS A 993 32.59 6.89 -50.54
N PRO A 994 33.75 6.77 -51.22
CA PRO A 994 33.91 5.80 -52.30
C PRO A 994 33.59 4.41 -51.76
N VAL A 995 32.75 3.66 -52.50
CA VAL A 995 32.42 2.28 -52.18
C VAL A 995 33.71 1.46 -52.31
N PRO A 996 34.19 0.79 -51.24
CA PRO A 996 35.38 -0.04 -51.33
C PRO A 996 35.19 -1.13 -52.39
N GLN A 997 36.19 -1.35 -53.24
CA GLN A 997 36.14 -2.33 -54.35
C GLN A 997 35.62 -3.70 -53.91
N ILE A 998 35.98 -4.13 -52.69
CA ILE A 998 35.55 -5.41 -52.10
C ILE A 998 34.03 -5.55 -51.94
N VAL A 999 33.30 -4.44 -51.78
CA VAL A 999 31.82 -4.44 -51.74
C VAL A 999 31.26 -4.72 -53.13
N THR A 1000 31.80 -4.05 -54.15
CA THR A 1000 31.42 -4.25 -55.55
C THR A 1000 31.72 -5.68 -56.02
N ASP A 1001 32.89 -6.20 -55.65
CA ASP A 1001 33.31 -7.57 -55.97
C ASP A 1001 32.40 -8.61 -55.29
N THR A 1002 32.01 -8.37 -54.04
CA THR A 1002 31.08 -9.26 -53.31
C THR A 1002 29.68 -9.24 -53.92
N ILE A 1003 29.18 -8.08 -54.37
CA ILE A 1003 27.89 -7.99 -55.07
C ILE A 1003 27.97 -8.76 -56.40
N SER A 1004 29.06 -8.63 -57.15
CA SER A 1004 29.26 -9.40 -58.39
C SER A 1004 29.29 -10.89 -58.13
N TYR A 1005 30.01 -11.34 -57.10
CA TYR A 1005 30.05 -12.74 -56.70
C TYR A 1005 28.66 -13.29 -56.33
N ILE A 1006 27.86 -12.52 -55.58
CA ILE A 1006 26.49 -12.90 -55.23
C ILE A 1006 25.63 -13.00 -56.49
N ARG A 1007 25.77 -12.05 -57.43
CA ARG A 1007 25.06 -12.07 -58.72
C ARG A 1007 25.40 -13.31 -59.53
N ASP A 1008 26.67 -13.71 -59.58
CA ASP A 1008 27.13 -14.88 -60.34
C ASP A 1008 26.76 -16.21 -59.66
N ALA A 1009 26.65 -16.22 -58.32
CA ALA A 1009 26.23 -17.38 -57.56
C ALA A 1009 24.72 -17.65 -57.68
N VAL A 1010 23.92 -16.62 -57.97
CA VAL A 1010 22.48 -16.74 -58.16
C VAL A 1010 22.17 -17.52 -59.43
N GLY A 1011 21.52 -18.68 -59.28
CA GLY A 1011 21.19 -19.59 -60.39
C GLY A 1011 22.13 -20.78 -60.56
N GLN A 1012 23.17 -20.91 -59.73
CA GLN A 1012 24.08 -22.07 -59.72
C GLN A 1012 23.66 -23.13 -58.70
N GLU A 1013 24.01 -24.40 -58.96
CA GLU A 1013 23.89 -25.46 -57.95
C GLU A 1013 24.72 -25.13 -56.69
N GLY A 1014 24.14 -25.38 -55.51
CA GLY A 1014 24.76 -25.09 -54.21
C GLY A 1014 24.68 -23.63 -53.75
N ILE A 1015 23.81 -22.81 -54.35
CA ILE A 1015 23.61 -21.39 -54.04
C ILE A 1015 23.52 -21.08 -52.53
N THR A 1016 22.71 -21.81 -51.78
CA THR A 1016 22.51 -21.59 -50.33
C THR A 1016 23.83 -21.71 -49.54
N SER A 1017 24.72 -22.63 -49.92
CA SER A 1017 26.03 -22.80 -49.26
C SER A 1017 26.97 -21.64 -49.59
N LYS A 1018 27.06 -21.28 -50.88
CA LYS A 1018 27.91 -20.16 -51.34
C LYS A 1018 27.47 -18.84 -50.72
N LEU A 1019 26.16 -18.59 -50.67
CA LEU A 1019 25.62 -17.38 -50.06
C LEU A 1019 25.76 -17.40 -48.52
N ARG A 1020 25.68 -18.58 -47.87
CA ARG A 1020 25.98 -18.71 -46.43
C ARG A 1020 27.43 -18.35 -46.13
N ASP A 1021 28.39 -18.81 -46.94
CA ASP A 1021 29.81 -18.47 -46.76
C ASP A 1021 30.03 -16.96 -46.90
N VAL A 1022 29.30 -16.31 -47.81
CA VAL A 1022 29.31 -14.85 -47.95
C VAL A 1022 28.75 -14.16 -46.71
N VAL A 1023 27.55 -14.55 -46.23
CA VAL A 1023 26.90 -13.91 -45.06
C VAL A 1023 27.66 -14.14 -43.75
N THR A 1024 28.41 -15.24 -43.66
CA THR A 1024 29.25 -15.53 -42.49
C THR A 1024 30.66 -14.93 -42.57
N SER A 1025 31.05 -14.39 -43.73
CA SER A 1025 32.36 -13.79 -43.96
C SER A 1025 32.59 -12.51 -43.14
N GLU A 1026 33.86 -12.21 -42.89
CA GLU A 1026 34.27 -10.98 -42.21
C GLU A 1026 33.94 -9.73 -43.05
N THR A 1027 33.95 -9.86 -44.38
CA THR A 1027 33.52 -8.82 -45.32
C THR A 1027 32.04 -8.48 -45.13
N TRP A 1028 31.17 -9.49 -44.97
CA TRP A 1028 29.75 -9.26 -44.72
C TRP A 1028 29.49 -8.67 -43.33
N LYS A 1029 30.19 -9.16 -42.30
CA LYS A 1029 30.10 -8.57 -40.94
C LYS A 1029 30.47 -7.08 -40.94
N LYS A 1030 31.39 -6.66 -41.80
CA LYS A 1030 31.88 -5.28 -41.88
C LYS A 1030 31.10 -4.39 -42.87
N TRP A 1031 30.54 -4.96 -43.93
CA TRP A 1031 29.97 -4.21 -45.06
C TRP A 1031 28.59 -4.70 -45.52
N GLY A 1032 27.95 -5.62 -44.80
CA GLY A 1032 26.71 -6.29 -45.20
C GLY A 1032 25.59 -5.33 -45.60
N ASP A 1033 25.40 -4.23 -44.84
CA ASP A 1033 24.40 -3.21 -45.16
C ASP A 1033 24.69 -2.52 -46.51
N ARG A 1034 25.97 -2.23 -46.82
CA ARG A 1034 26.36 -1.63 -48.10
C ARG A 1034 26.29 -2.62 -49.25
N ILE A 1035 26.59 -3.89 -49.00
CA ILE A 1035 26.47 -4.97 -49.99
C ILE A 1035 24.99 -5.17 -50.34
N LEU A 1036 24.10 -5.19 -49.35
CA LEU A 1036 22.65 -5.25 -49.55
C LEU A 1036 22.16 -4.04 -50.35
N LEU A 1037 22.49 -2.82 -49.91
CA LEU A 1037 22.04 -1.59 -50.57
C LEU A 1037 22.56 -1.45 -52.01
N GLY A 1038 23.76 -1.98 -52.32
CA GLY A 1038 24.33 -1.96 -53.67
C GLY A 1038 23.78 -3.01 -54.64
N MET A 1039 22.96 -3.96 -54.16
CA MET A 1039 22.23 -4.89 -55.03
C MET A 1039 20.97 -4.24 -55.61
N ASP A 1040 20.65 -4.53 -56.86
CA ASP A 1040 19.33 -4.20 -57.40
C ASP A 1040 18.21 -5.00 -56.70
N GLN A 1041 16.96 -4.50 -56.78
CA GLN A 1041 15.81 -5.09 -56.09
C GLN A 1041 15.55 -6.56 -56.48
N SER A 1042 15.92 -6.98 -57.69
CA SER A 1042 15.72 -8.37 -58.14
C SER A 1042 16.71 -9.30 -57.46
N LEU A 1043 17.98 -8.88 -57.40
CA LEU A 1043 19.06 -9.61 -56.75
C LEU A 1043 18.85 -9.70 -55.23
N GLN A 1044 18.43 -8.61 -54.57
CA GLN A 1044 18.10 -8.60 -53.13
C GLN A 1044 16.99 -9.60 -52.78
N ARG A 1045 15.89 -9.60 -53.55
CA ARG A 1045 14.76 -10.51 -53.30
C ARG A 1045 15.18 -11.97 -53.44
N THR A 1046 16.02 -12.27 -54.42
CA THR A 1046 16.52 -13.64 -54.65
C THR A 1046 17.48 -14.04 -53.53
N PHE A 1047 18.40 -13.16 -53.15
CA PHE A 1047 19.35 -13.39 -52.05
C PHE A 1047 18.66 -13.64 -50.70
N LEU A 1048 17.66 -12.81 -50.34
CA LEU A 1048 16.91 -12.95 -49.08
C LEU A 1048 16.01 -14.19 -49.04
N LYS A 1049 15.61 -14.71 -50.20
CA LYS A 1049 14.81 -15.95 -50.30
C LYS A 1049 15.66 -17.20 -50.08
N GLU A 1050 16.94 -17.13 -50.43
CA GLU A 1050 17.88 -18.26 -50.40
C GLU A 1050 18.67 -18.37 -49.07
N ILE A 1051 18.73 -17.30 -48.27
CA ILE A 1051 19.40 -17.30 -46.95
C ILE A 1051 18.37 -17.52 -45.81
N PRO A 1052 18.58 -18.50 -44.91
CA PRO A 1052 17.78 -18.66 -43.70
C PRO A 1052 17.78 -17.43 -42.78
N VAL A 1053 16.60 -17.01 -42.31
CA VAL A 1053 16.39 -15.80 -41.47
C VAL A 1053 17.26 -15.76 -40.20
N HIS A 1054 17.71 -16.90 -39.66
CA HIS A 1054 18.56 -16.94 -38.47
C HIS A 1054 20.05 -16.62 -38.70
N LEU A 1055 20.45 -16.41 -39.95
CA LEU A 1055 21.82 -16.03 -40.34
C LEU A 1055 21.99 -14.52 -40.54
N PHE A 1056 20.89 -13.75 -40.58
CA PHE A 1056 20.87 -12.29 -40.45
C PHE A 1056 20.65 -11.91 -38.99
#